data_AF-A0A367KD53-F1
#
_entry.id   AF-A0A367KD53-F1
#
_cell.length_a   1.000
_cell.length_b   1.000
_cell.length_c   1.000
_cell.angle_alpha   90.00
_cell.angle_beta   90.00
_cell.angle_gamma   90.00
#
_symmetry.space_group_name_H-M   'P 1'
#
loop_
_entity.id
_entity.type
_entity.pdbx_description
1 polymer ?
#
loop_
_entity_poly.entity_id
_entity_poly.type
_entity_poly.pdbx_seq_one_letter_code
_entity_poly.pdbx_strand_id
1 'polypeptide(L)'
;MASSEKKRPLIEENTNETVSSIPSRPPLKKRFTSSMNVQQATSQANTLPAIHTPTTAATATTFIATSSTSTSTSDTPMEPLGRIDKFPMANIEFPIDSSTFTKEALLTHMRSAKEEANYLEQKHDALEQTFINKEATQSLLRIEWNLIQSEILFMAKILVNLDLPEPSVPLSTKMTLEEQKDWCYNSLLTIKELGTKALTRLESWSKHAELIERRFRLEDDIMLKRVIVSDWLKNEIVDLEQCYKRGELVMRELQQRLQHLEDETKAAEGNVVLAKEQLAETTEKLENCIQELSAVCRRRDRAKSKTVAALTMGGLGGMTDSGPSTAADDQPASSSVKKEKQEATLEKGSAEEQSVKTQLEEHRLILSAREKEIDDLKKDRQNLLQDEDRLLSMFKLSEERLLETEYVKTLQLSIDHYKNRCHDLEQKRVELERELDKMSAARKQLIEQIKSEKVSQGMTMESEIRRMEGDLNRIRGQRDSFQSLVEEQKIKESKEKEGYDKIISFATQGKTRIASLESRIDKLKNDQEMAGPFEKEANMYNSLKKQLSHMEILLSSLQLIEKKETQESHFDIKAMQQALEKWSSHSLVKQYDQIYEDSQKSALMVDFLEKNESHLLEEIDRVASIYGKLEEQQSKKVFDFAQKRDQMLKLQAEILKYAQTFGSLLSAKEKQMSTVLSLKATREKQQELIKQLEEKEKNLEIQVIEKENELRKLNRNIEEDRIDLEDISHVCDDYRVTIDQNEILLVELQKMLKDKMKLMEEEKQLQEEIRENYEKMKKKWEKMSQGDNSAEQQLAEECDELRALLKCNTCRTRFRSHILIRCMHTFCKSCIDARLETRQRRCPTCSEPFGANDVRSFYL
;
A
#
# COMPACT_ATOMS: atom_id res chain seq x y z
N MET A 1 -63.10 48.95 -6.66
CA MET A 1 -64.12 48.36 -5.76
C MET A 1 -63.36 47.79 -4.58
N ALA A 2 -63.53 48.37 -3.39
CA ALA A 2 -64.43 47.87 -2.35
C ALA A 2 -63.92 46.52 -1.80
N SER A 3 -63.12 46.42 -0.72
CA SER A 3 -63.22 46.92 0.67
C SER A 3 -63.73 45.84 1.64
N SER A 4 -63.16 45.89 2.85
CA SER A 4 -63.81 45.73 4.18
C SER A 4 -64.23 44.34 4.71
N GLU A 5 -64.14 44.03 6.01
CA GLU A 5 -63.57 44.76 7.19
C GLU A 5 -63.33 43.87 8.44
N LYS A 6 -62.52 44.36 9.40
CA LYS A 6 -62.57 44.28 10.90
C LYS A 6 -63.18 43.03 11.60
N LYS A 7 -62.65 42.53 12.73
CA LYS A 7 -62.60 43.24 14.05
C LYS A 7 -61.64 42.57 15.10
N ARG A 8 -61.59 43.14 16.32
CA ARG A 8 -60.71 42.91 17.51
C ARG A 8 -61.60 42.82 18.79
N PRO A 9 -61.11 42.74 20.06
CA PRO A 9 -60.01 41.97 20.70
C PRO A 9 -60.41 41.40 22.11
N LEU A 10 -59.45 40.90 22.92
CA LEU A 10 -59.25 40.99 24.40
C LEU A 10 -58.04 40.06 24.75
N ILE A 11 -56.92 40.47 25.39
CA ILE A 11 -56.64 40.77 26.84
C ILE A 11 -56.68 39.46 27.69
N GLU A 12 -55.69 39.07 28.53
CA GLU A 12 -54.85 39.83 29.51
C GLU A 12 -53.46 39.16 29.82
N GLU A 13 -52.47 39.95 30.30
CA GLU A 13 -51.37 39.68 31.30
C GLU A 13 -50.46 38.39 31.31
N ASN A 14 -49.19 38.37 31.80
CA ASN A 14 -48.23 39.41 32.29
C ASN A 14 -46.73 38.94 32.22
N THR A 15 -45.77 39.81 32.61
CA THR A 15 -44.28 39.65 32.72
C THR A 15 -43.50 39.53 31.39
N ASN A 16 -42.57 40.42 30.98
CA ASN A 16 -41.29 40.94 31.56
C ASN A 16 -40.17 39.88 31.57
N GLU A 17 -38.96 40.07 31.03
CA GLU A 17 -38.18 41.26 30.57
C GLU A 17 -37.62 41.02 29.13
N THR A 18 -37.66 41.91 28.12
CA THR A 18 -37.01 43.23 27.85
C THR A 18 -35.48 43.19 27.64
N VAL A 19 -34.84 43.76 26.58
CA VAL A 19 -35.36 44.48 25.39
C VAL A 19 -34.34 44.59 24.21
N SER A 20 -34.86 44.65 22.96
CA SER A 20 -34.36 45.21 21.65
C SER A 20 -32.90 44.95 21.15
N SER A 21 -32.49 45.03 19.86
CA SER A 21 -32.94 45.71 18.59
C SER A 21 -32.83 47.26 18.61
N ILE A 22 -32.75 48.05 17.51
CA ILE A 22 -33.14 47.89 16.08
C ILE A 22 -32.05 48.50 15.09
N PRO A 23 -32.25 49.17 13.90
CA PRO A 23 -31.36 48.95 12.73
C PRO A 23 -30.79 50.23 12.01
N SER A 24 -30.17 50.08 10.82
CA SER A 24 -30.48 50.92 9.62
C SER A 24 -29.92 50.36 8.28
N ARG A 25 -30.29 50.96 7.13
CA ARG A 25 -30.00 50.59 5.71
C ARG A 25 -30.17 51.84 4.80
N PRO A 26 -29.75 51.90 3.50
CA PRO A 26 -28.79 51.12 2.70
C PRO A 26 -27.48 51.92 2.39
N PRO A 27 -27.17 52.65 1.26
CA PRO A 27 -27.72 52.77 -0.11
C PRO A 27 -26.70 52.65 -1.31
N LEU A 28 -26.85 51.59 -2.12
CA LEU A 28 -26.86 51.59 -3.62
C LEU A 28 -25.70 52.11 -4.53
N LYS A 29 -25.17 51.16 -5.33
CA LYS A 29 -25.04 51.17 -6.83
C LYS A 29 -23.90 51.91 -7.60
N LYS A 30 -23.11 51.06 -8.30
CA LYS A 30 -22.78 51.05 -9.77
C LYS A 30 -21.63 51.91 -10.36
N ARG A 31 -20.97 51.29 -11.37
CA ARG A 31 -20.19 51.87 -12.52
C ARG A 31 -18.82 52.50 -12.18
N PHE A 32 -17.82 52.54 -13.06
CA PHE A 32 -17.37 51.74 -14.24
C PHE A 32 -15.90 52.21 -14.55
N THR A 33 -15.20 51.65 -15.56
CA THR A 33 -13.90 52.13 -16.13
C THR A 33 -12.70 52.32 -15.16
N SER A 34 -11.53 51.66 -15.27
CA SER A 34 -10.56 51.58 -16.37
C SER A 34 -9.80 52.88 -16.71
N SER A 35 -8.57 53.00 -16.21
CA SER A 35 -7.46 53.71 -16.90
C SER A 35 -6.09 53.33 -16.30
N MET A 36 -5.10 53.12 -17.16
CA MET A 36 -3.69 53.19 -16.75
C MET A 36 -3.29 54.67 -16.61
N ASN A 37 -2.31 54.99 -15.77
CA ASN A 37 -1.39 56.08 -16.10
C ASN A 37 0.00 55.86 -15.48
N VAL A 38 1.05 56.34 -16.15
CA VAL A 38 2.46 56.22 -15.74
C VAL A 38 3.18 57.55 -16.01
N GLN A 39 3.58 58.23 -14.94
CA GLN A 39 4.52 59.36 -14.86
C GLN A 39 4.91 59.45 -13.36
N GLN A 40 6.16 59.45 -12.87
CA GLN A 40 7.49 59.84 -13.37
C GLN A 40 7.81 61.34 -13.20
N ALA A 41 9.03 61.61 -12.69
CA ALA A 41 9.67 62.91 -12.41
C ALA A 41 9.18 63.66 -11.13
N THR A 42 10.02 63.80 -10.08
CA THR A 42 10.90 64.96 -9.71
C THR A 42 10.23 65.99 -8.77
N SER A 43 10.91 66.68 -7.83
CA SER A 43 12.22 66.53 -7.15
C SER A 43 12.36 67.59 -6.02
N GLN A 44 13.48 67.60 -5.28
CA GLN A 44 13.95 68.64 -4.30
C GLN A 44 13.27 68.69 -2.90
N ALA A 45 13.91 69.13 -1.80
CA ALA A 45 15.35 69.16 -1.43
C ALA A 45 15.57 69.51 0.07
N ASN A 46 16.71 69.06 0.65
CA ASN A 46 17.39 69.57 1.88
C ASN A 46 16.66 69.39 3.25
N THR A 47 17.31 69.37 4.44
CA THR A 47 18.70 69.64 4.88
C THR A 47 19.25 68.57 5.86
N LEU A 48 20.59 68.43 5.95
CA LEU A 48 21.36 67.71 7.00
C LEU A 48 21.65 68.63 8.22
N PRO A 49 22.07 68.09 9.40
CA PRO A 49 23.50 67.90 9.74
C PRO A 49 23.86 66.42 10.07
N ALA A 50 25.07 65.93 9.75
CA ALA A 50 26.32 66.00 10.54
C ALA A 50 26.18 65.36 11.95
N ILE A 51 26.53 64.08 12.18
CA ILE A 51 27.86 63.41 12.19
C ILE A 51 28.65 63.64 13.48
N HIS A 52 28.95 62.53 14.18
CA HIS A 52 30.17 62.32 14.97
C HIS A 52 30.45 60.81 15.08
N THR A 53 31.57 60.34 14.51
CA THR A 53 32.22 59.07 14.84
C THR A 53 33.17 59.29 16.04
N PRO A 54 33.36 58.28 16.91
CA PRO A 54 34.46 57.29 16.75
C PRO A 54 34.04 55.87 17.21
N THR A 55 34.85 54.79 17.20
CA THR A 55 35.99 54.35 16.37
C THR A 55 36.20 52.84 16.63
N THR A 56 36.74 52.10 15.65
CA THR A 56 37.14 50.68 15.63
C THR A 56 37.38 49.93 16.96
N ALA A 57 36.91 48.68 17.06
CA ALA A 57 37.77 47.47 17.17
C ALA A 57 36.92 46.19 17.29
N ALA A 58 37.53 45.03 17.04
CA ALA A 58 36.87 43.71 17.10
C ALA A 58 37.15 42.97 18.42
N THR A 59 36.17 42.18 18.86
CA THR A 59 36.41 40.84 19.44
C THR A 59 35.14 39.99 19.33
N ALA A 60 35.30 38.71 19.00
CA ALA A 60 34.29 37.71 19.26
C ALA A 60 34.60 37.09 20.63
N THR A 61 33.58 36.98 21.51
CA THR A 61 33.76 36.33 22.82
C THR A 61 32.59 35.40 23.10
N THR A 62 32.90 34.11 23.15
CA THR A 62 32.02 33.01 23.59
C THR A 62 31.46 33.29 24.98
N PHE A 63 30.13 33.31 25.11
CA PHE A 63 29.50 33.27 26.44
C PHE A 63 29.33 31.82 26.90
N ILE A 64 30.24 31.39 27.77
CA ILE A 64 30.09 30.16 28.53
C ILE A 64 29.01 30.39 29.60
N ALA A 65 27.82 29.82 29.41
CA ALA A 65 26.83 29.72 30.46
C ALA A 65 27.22 28.58 31.40
N THR A 66 27.70 28.91 32.60
CA THR A 66 28.09 27.92 33.60
C THR A 66 26.89 27.19 34.19
N SER A 67 27.10 25.93 34.55
CA SER A 67 26.14 25.10 35.27
C SER A 67 25.70 25.74 36.58
N SER A 68 24.40 25.98 36.75
CA SER A 68 23.79 26.28 38.04
C SER A 68 22.86 25.13 38.46
N THR A 69 23.09 24.62 39.67
CA THR A 69 22.42 23.43 40.18
C THR A 69 20.97 23.74 40.56
N SER A 70 20.00 23.17 39.84
CA SER A 70 18.60 23.15 40.25
C SER A 70 18.15 21.73 40.56
N THR A 71 18.34 21.30 41.80
CA THR A 71 17.74 20.07 42.34
C THR A 71 16.22 20.23 42.40
N SER A 72 15.51 19.62 41.46
CA SER A 72 14.09 19.31 41.59
C SER A 72 13.92 17.80 41.60
N THR A 73 13.46 17.25 42.72
CA THR A 73 13.30 15.82 42.95
C THR A 73 12.10 15.26 42.19
N SER A 74 12.35 14.31 41.29
CA SER A 74 11.34 13.35 40.85
C SER A 74 11.95 11.95 40.89
N ASP A 75 12.07 11.41 42.11
CA ASP A 75 12.32 9.98 42.31
C ASP A 75 11.10 9.19 41.80
N THR A 76 11.09 8.86 40.51
CA THR A 76 10.51 7.61 40.05
C THR A 76 11.59 6.55 40.22
N PRO A 77 11.47 5.62 41.20
CA PRO A 77 12.37 4.49 41.28
C PRO A 77 12.35 3.72 39.95
N MET A 78 13.49 3.19 39.52
CA MET A 78 13.43 2.07 38.58
C MET A 78 12.68 0.94 39.27
N GLU A 79 11.51 0.60 38.72
CA GLU A 79 10.68 -0.49 39.23
C GLU A 79 11.51 -1.78 39.20
N PRO A 80 11.81 -2.40 40.35
CA PRO A 80 12.72 -3.53 40.40
C PRO A 80 12.06 -4.70 39.69
N LEU A 81 12.72 -5.24 38.65
CA LEU A 81 12.28 -6.34 37.77
C LEU A 81 11.20 -7.21 38.43
N GLY A 82 9.95 -6.90 38.08
CA GLY A 82 8.80 -7.29 38.87
C GLY A 82 8.80 -8.79 39.15
N ARG A 83 8.52 -9.17 40.41
CA ARG A 83 8.03 -10.52 40.68
C ARG A 83 6.87 -10.78 39.71
N ILE A 84 6.77 -12.02 39.23
CA ILE A 84 5.55 -12.44 38.53
C ILE A 84 4.43 -12.39 39.56
N ASP A 85 3.72 -11.28 39.61
CA ASP A 85 2.53 -11.14 40.45
C ASP A 85 1.58 -12.26 40.06
N LYS A 86 1.32 -13.13 41.03
CA LYS A 86 0.45 -14.29 40.86
C LYS A 86 -0.94 -13.81 40.51
N PHE A 87 -1.62 -14.56 39.65
CA PHE A 87 -3.02 -14.33 39.35
C PHE A 87 -3.84 -14.30 40.66
N PRO A 88 -4.81 -13.37 40.86
CA PRO A 88 -5.46 -13.15 42.16
C PRO A 88 -6.24 -14.35 42.75
N MET A 89 -6.37 -15.45 42.00
CA MET A 89 -7.07 -16.68 42.41
C MET A 89 -6.14 -17.90 42.61
N ALA A 90 -4.82 -17.71 42.75
CA ALA A 90 -3.81 -18.78 42.82
C ALA A 90 -3.87 -19.73 44.07
N ASN A 91 -4.99 -19.76 44.79
CA ASN A 91 -5.26 -20.59 45.98
C ASN A 91 -6.52 -21.48 45.82
N ILE A 92 -6.87 -21.90 44.60
CA ILE A 92 -7.80 -23.04 44.39
C ILE A 92 -6.96 -24.32 44.33
N GLU A 93 -6.63 -24.88 45.50
CA GLU A 93 -5.98 -26.19 45.57
C GLU A 93 -6.93 -27.27 45.00
N PHE A 94 -6.42 -28.08 44.06
CA PHE A 94 -7.20 -29.10 43.37
C PHE A 94 -7.28 -30.37 44.22
N PRO A 95 -8.46 -30.78 44.74
CA PRO A 95 -8.58 -32.03 45.49
C PRO A 95 -8.35 -33.22 44.57
N ILE A 96 -7.46 -34.14 44.98
CA ILE A 96 -7.00 -35.25 44.14
C ILE A 96 -8.08 -36.36 44.03
N ASP A 97 -9.04 -36.39 44.95
CA ASP A 97 -10.06 -37.44 45.03
C ASP A 97 -11.22 -37.24 44.03
N SER A 98 -11.50 -38.28 43.25
CA SER A 98 -12.50 -38.28 42.17
C SER A 98 -13.97 -38.32 42.62
N SER A 99 -14.23 -38.39 43.94
CA SER A 99 -15.56 -38.64 44.52
C SER A 99 -16.40 -37.39 44.80
N THR A 100 -15.81 -36.19 44.72
CA THR A 100 -16.46 -34.91 45.10
C THR A 100 -16.78 -33.98 43.92
N PHE A 101 -16.59 -34.43 42.68
CA PHE A 101 -16.81 -33.62 41.47
C PHE A 101 -18.30 -33.34 41.20
N THR A 102 -18.77 -32.16 41.59
CA THR A 102 -19.97 -31.56 40.98
C THR A 102 -19.63 -30.96 39.61
N LYS A 103 -20.57 -31.04 38.67
CA LYS A 103 -20.42 -30.44 37.33
C LYS A 103 -20.13 -28.94 37.39
N GLU A 104 -20.68 -28.26 38.41
CA GLU A 104 -20.53 -26.82 38.60
C GLU A 104 -19.13 -26.45 39.08
N ALA A 105 -18.57 -27.19 40.05
CA ALA A 105 -17.19 -26.97 40.53
C ALA A 105 -16.15 -27.13 39.42
N LEU A 106 -16.31 -28.14 38.55
CA LEU A 106 -15.44 -28.32 37.38
C LEU A 106 -15.57 -27.15 36.39
N LEU A 107 -16.80 -26.67 36.14
CA LEU A 107 -17.04 -25.52 35.24
C LEU A 107 -16.50 -24.20 35.81
N THR A 108 -16.53 -23.98 37.13
CA THR A 108 -15.90 -22.81 37.75
C THR A 108 -14.37 -22.89 37.68
N HIS A 109 -13.78 -24.08 37.89
CA HIS A 109 -12.33 -24.27 37.73
C HIS A 109 -11.88 -24.03 36.28
N MET A 110 -12.62 -24.56 35.29
CA MET A 110 -12.32 -24.32 33.87
C MET A 110 -12.44 -22.85 33.45
N ARG A 111 -13.31 -22.07 34.11
CA ARG A 111 -13.38 -20.60 33.92
C ARG A 111 -12.17 -19.91 34.54
N SER A 112 -11.86 -20.18 35.81
CA SER A 112 -10.70 -19.60 36.50
C SER A 112 -9.39 -19.88 35.77
N ALA A 113 -9.18 -21.11 35.29
CA ALA A 113 -7.98 -21.47 34.53
C ALA A 113 -7.92 -20.79 33.15
N LYS A 114 -9.08 -20.52 32.51
CA LYS A 114 -9.13 -19.72 31.28
C LYS A 114 -8.87 -18.24 31.54
N GLU A 115 -9.38 -17.70 32.65
CA GLU A 115 -9.15 -16.31 33.07
C GLU A 115 -7.67 -16.08 33.43
N GLU A 116 -7.03 -17.05 34.08
CA GLU A 116 -5.57 -17.05 34.32
C GLU A 116 -4.76 -17.16 33.03
N ALA A 117 -5.13 -18.06 32.11
CA ALA A 117 -4.49 -18.18 30.80
C ALA A 117 -4.58 -16.88 29.98
N ASN A 118 -5.79 -16.31 29.87
CA ASN A 118 -6.02 -15.01 29.22
C ASN A 118 -5.20 -13.87 29.87
N TYR A 119 -5.03 -13.88 31.20
CA TYR A 119 -4.22 -12.89 31.91
C TYR A 119 -2.72 -13.06 31.61
N LEU A 120 -2.22 -14.29 31.56
CA LEU A 120 -0.83 -14.59 31.20
C LEU A 120 -0.53 -14.27 29.73
N GLU A 121 -1.48 -14.50 28.83
CA GLU A 121 -1.44 -14.10 27.42
C GLU A 121 -1.36 -12.57 27.28
N GLN A 122 -2.28 -11.82 27.89
CA GLN A 122 -2.22 -10.35 27.89
C GLN A 122 -0.93 -9.79 28.52
N LYS A 123 -0.37 -10.46 29.53
CA LYS A 123 0.89 -10.08 30.17
C LYS A 123 2.11 -10.44 29.32
N HIS A 124 2.04 -11.54 28.55
CA HIS A 124 3.03 -11.89 27.54
C HIS A 124 3.04 -10.83 26.43
N ASP A 125 1.90 -10.53 25.83
CA ASP A 125 1.76 -9.56 24.75
C ASP A 125 2.25 -8.17 25.17
N ALA A 126 1.92 -7.74 26.39
CA ALA A 126 2.41 -6.48 26.95
C ALA A 126 3.94 -6.49 27.12
N LEU A 127 4.53 -7.58 27.61
CA LEU A 127 5.98 -7.72 27.75
C LEU A 127 6.67 -7.77 26.38
N GLU A 128 6.15 -8.52 25.42
CA GLU A 128 6.63 -8.61 24.04
C GLU A 128 6.60 -7.23 23.36
N GLN A 129 5.51 -6.49 23.49
CA GLN A 129 5.43 -5.11 22.99
C GLN A 129 6.48 -4.20 23.66
N THR A 130 6.71 -4.31 24.97
CA THR A 130 7.80 -3.53 25.61
C THR A 130 9.19 -3.98 25.15
N PHE A 131 9.41 -5.27 24.91
CA PHE A 131 10.66 -5.82 24.39
C PHE A 131 10.94 -5.31 22.98
N ILE A 132 9.99 -5.46 22.05
CA ILE A 132 10.10 -4.97 20.66
C ILE A 132 10.38 -3.46 20.63
N ASN A 133 9.69 -2.67 21.45
CA ASN A 133 9.96 -1.22 21.54
C ASN A 133 11.38 -0.93 22.07
N LYS A 134 11.87 -1.69 23.05
CA LYS A 134 13.25 -1.53 23.55
C LYS A 134 14.29 -1.95 22.51
N GLU A 135 14.12 -3.11 21.87
CA GLU A 135 15.01 -3.58 20.81
C GLU A 135 15.03 -2.63 19.61
N ALA A 136 13.89 -2.06 19.21
CA ALA A 136 13.80 -1.03 18.18
C ALA A 136 14.58 0.24 18.56
N THR A 137 14.40 0.77 19.78
CA THR A 137 15.18 1.95 20.24
C THR A 137 16.67 1.67 20.35
N GLN A 138 17.07 0.45 20.75
CA GLN A 138 18.46 0.06 20.81
C GLN A 138 19.05 -0.13 19.41
N SER A 139 18.29 -0.68 18.45
CA SER A 139 18.70 -0.86 17.06
C SER A 139 18.87 0.48 16.35
N LEU A 140 17.98 1.44 16.57
CA LEU A 140 18.16 2.81 16.10
C LEU A 140 19.45 3.43 16.64
N LEU A 141 19.72 3.29 17.95
CA LEU A 141 20.98 3.76 18.55
C LEU A 141 22.21 3.12 17.91
N ARG A 142 22.17 1.81 17.59
CA ARG A 142 23.26 1.11 16.87
C ARG A 142 23.49 1.70 15.47
N ILE A 143 22.42 2.00 14.74
CA ILE A 143 22.49 2.56 13.38
C ILE A 143 23.08 3.98 13.39
N GLU A 144 22.51 4.87 14.21
CA GLU A 144 23.00 6.26 14.37
C GLU A 144 24.47 6.29 14.80
N TRP A 145 24.87 5.43 15.74
CA TRP A 145 26.25 5.34 16.20
C TRP A 145 27.21 4.86 15.11
N ASN A 146 26.84 3.82 14.35
CA ASN A 146 27.63 3.33 13.22
C ASN A 146 27.75 4.39 12.11
N LEU A 147 26.70 5.18 11.86
CA LEU A 147 26.73 6.27 10.88
C LEU A 147 27.75 7.34 11.30
N ILE A 148 27.65 7.86 12.53
CA ILE A 148 28.58 8.83 13.11
C ILE A 148 30.03 8.30 13.08
N GLN A 149 30.22 7.02 13.41
CA GLN A 149 31.53 6.36 13.33
C GLN A 149 32.07 6.35 11.90
N SER A 150 31.22 6.03 10.91
CA SER A 150 31.62 5.98 9.50
C SER A 150 32.00 7.34 8.92
N GLU A 151 31.24 8.40 9.23
CA GLU A 151 31.51 9.76 8.76
C GLU A 151 32.83 10.31 9.33
N ILE A 152 33.06 10.13 10.63
CA ILE A 152 34.28 10.61 11.30
C ILE A 152 35.51 9.82 10.79
N LEU A 153 35.38 8.52 10.54
CA LEU A 153 36.47 7.68 10.02
C LEU A 153 36.78 8.01 8.54
N PHE A 154 35.75 8.29 7.71
CA PHE A 154 35.91 8.80 6.35
C PHE A 154 36.65 10.15 6.33
N MET A 155 36.18 11.12 7.12
CA MET A 155 36.84 12.43 7.28
C MET A 155 38.30 12.29 7.76
N ALA A 156 38.55 11.38 8.71
CA ALA A 156 39.90 11.12 9.20
C ALA A 156 40.82 10.49 8.13
N LYS A 157 40.35 9.50 7.34
CA LYS A 157 41.14 8.91 6.25
C LYS A 157 41.52 9.92 5.15
N ILE A 158 40.65 10.88 4.86
CA ILE A 158 40.93 11.93 3.86
C ILE A 158 41.91 12.98 4.42
N LEU A 159 41.72 13.43 5.67
CA LEU A 159 42.50 14.53 6.24
C LEU A 159 43.86 14.07 6.79
N VAL A 160 43.92 12.91 7.43
CA VAL A 160 45.08 12.40 8.20
C VAL A 160 45.73 11.23 7.46
N ASN A 161 47.06 11.16 7.47
CA ASN A 161 47.80 10.06 6.84
C ASN A 161 48.09 8.97 7.88
N LEU A 162 47.14 8.04 8.06
CA LEU A 162 47.24 6.91 8.98
C LEU A 162 46.63 5.64 8.37
N ASP A 163 47.40 4.55 8.40
CA ASP A 163 46.87 3.20 8.27
C ASP A 163 46.05 2.89 9.53
N LEU A 164 44.73 2.98 9.41
CA LEU A 164 43.80 2.77 10.52
C LEU A 164 43.39 1.29 10.61
N PRO A 165 43.39 0.68 11.80
CA PRO A 165 42.66 -0.57 12.02
C PRO A 165 41.21 -0.42 11.59
N GLU A 166 40.63 -1.44 10.95
CA GLU A 166 39.20 -1.43 10.66
C GLU A 166 38.39 -1.28 11.95
N PRO A 167 37.28 -0.52 11.94
CA PRO A 167 36.41 -0.41 13.10
C PRO A 167 35.87 -1.80 13.48
N SER A 168 36.04 -2.16 14.76
CA SER A 168 35.72 -3.50 15.27
C SER A 168 34.28 -3.92 14.97
N VAL A 169 34.14 -5.13 14.40
CA VAL A 169 32.92 -5.94 14.14
C VAL A 169 31.58 -5.27 14.54
N PRO A 170 30.63 -5.06 13.61
CA PRO A 170 29.37 -4.38 13.92
C PRO A 170 28.58 -5.08 15.03
N LEU A 171 27.92 -4.28 15.87
CA LEU A 171 27.35 -4.74 17.14
C LEU A 171 26.25 -5.79 16.95
N SER A 172 26.60 -7.05 17.14
CA SER A 172 25.73 -8.21 16.93
C SER A 172 24.62 -8.31 18.00
N THR A 173 23.46 -8.84 17.62
CA THR A 173 22.35 -9.17 18.54
C THR A 173 22.72 -10.28 19.53
N LYS A 174 23.80 -11.04 19.26
CA LYS A 174 24.27 -12.17 20.10
C LYS A 174 25.29 -11.79 21.18
N MET A 175 25.77 -10.53 21.21
CA MET A 175 26.73 -10.08 22.22
C MET A 175 26.05 -9.85 23.57
N THR A 176 26.72 -10.22 24.67
CA THR A 176 26.27 -9.95 26.05
C THR A 176 26.29 -8.45 26.37
N LEU A 177 25.59 -8.05 27.44
CA LEU A 177 25.47 -6.64 27.82
C LEU A 177 26.84 -6.00 28.16
N GLU A 178 27.77 -6.77 28.73
CA GLU A 178 29.13 -6.33 29.04
C GLU A 178 29.97 -6.16 27.75
N GLU A 179 29.95 -7.13 26.83
CA GLU A 179 30.61 -7.00 25.53
C GLU A 179 30.08 -5.81 24.71
N GLN A 180 28.77 -5.51 24.82
CA GLN A 180 28.18 -4.33 24.19
C GLN A 180 28.67 -3.01 24.82
N LYS A 181 28.84 -2.95 26.15
CA LYS A 181 29.44 -1.77 26.83
C LYS A 181 30.88 -1.55 26.40
N ASP A 182 31.69 -2.61 26.39
CA ASP A 182 33.10 -2.54 26.02
C ASP A 182 33.29 -2.15 24.55
N TRP A 183 32.46 -2.67 23.64
CA TRP A 183 32.45 -2.23 22.24
C TRP A 183 32.11 -0.74 22.12
N CYS A 184 31.05 -0.27 22.80
CA CYS A 184 30.66 1.14 22.78
C CYS A 184 31.75 2.07 23.36
N TYR A 185 32.43 1.65 24.43
CA TYR A 185 33.53 2.40 25.04
C TYR A 185 34.75 2.51 24.12
N ASN A 186 35.16 1.40 23.51
CA ASN A 186 36.29 1.38 22.57
C ASN A 186 35.98 2.10 21.25
N SER A 187 34.75 2.00 20.75
CA SER A 187 34.26 2.77 19.60
C SER A 187 34.26 4.28 19.92
N LEU A 188 33.73 4.71 21.07
CA LEU A 188 33.79 6.12 21.52
C LEU A 188 35.24 6.63 21.62
N LEU A 189 36.16 5.81 22.15
CA LEU A 189 37.56 6.21 22.32
C LEU A 189 38.26 6.38 20.96
N THR A 190 38.07 5.45 20.02
CA THR A 190 38.65 5.53 18.67
C THR A 190 38.03 6.67 17.85
N ILE A 191 36.71 6.87 17.89
CA ILE A 191 36.02 8.02 17.28
C ILE A 191 36.58 9.34 17.81
N LYS A 192 36.80 9.46 19.12
CA LYS A 192 37.38 10.66 19.76
C LYS A 192 38.82 10.90 19.33
N GLU A 193 39.63 9.85 19.17
CA GLU A 193 41.00 9.97 18.67
C GLU A 193 41.03 10.40 17.19
N LEU A 194 40.17 9.81 16.35
CA LEU A 194 40.02 10.20 14.94
C LEU A 194 39.55 11.65 14.80
N GLY A 195 38.53 12.05 15.54
CA GLY A 195 37.98 13.40 15.55
C GLY A 195 39.02 14.45 15.98
N THR A 196 39.81 14.19 17.02
CA THR A 196 40.87 15.12 17.44
C THR A 196 42.02 15.21 16.43
N LYS A 197 42.39 14.13 15.74
CA LYS A 197 43.37 14.15 14.64
C LYS A 197 42.87 14.92 13.41
N ALA A 198 41.60 14.76 13.04
CA ALA A 198 40.98 15.53 11.96
C ALA A 198 40.89 17.02 12.32
N LEU A 199 40.42 17.35 13.52
CA LEU A 199 40.30 18.74 14.01
C LEU A 199 41.65 19.45 14.08
N THR A 200 42.69 18.79 14.61
CA THR A 200 44.04 19.39 14.69
C THR A 200 44.68 19.62 13.32
N ARG A 201 44.37 18.78 12.31
CA ARG A 201 44.78 19.05 10.91
C ARG A 201 44.05 20.28 10.34
N LEU A 202 42.73 20.41 10.55
CA LEU A 202 41.96 21.58 10.12
C LEU A 202 42.42 22.87 10.82
N GLU A 203 42.71 22.82 12.12
CA GLU A 203 43.34 23.93 12.85
C GLU A 203 44.71 24.31 12.26
N SER A 204 45.52 23.32 11.85
CA SER A 204 46.83 23.57 11.24
C SER A 204 46.71 24.32 9.90
N TRP A 205 45.67 24.05 9.11
CA TRP A 205 45.36 24.77 7.87
C TRP A 205 44.88 26.19 8.14
N SER A 206 43.95 26.42 9.08
CA SER A 206 43.51 27.78 9.47
C SER A 206 44.70 28.65 9.89
N LYS A 207 45.54 28.11 10.78
CA LYS A 207 46.74 28.81 11.29
C LYS A 207 47.77 29.09 10.19
N HIS A 208 47.87 28.26 9.15
CA HIS A 208 48.71 28.56 7.98
C HIS A 208 48.10 29.68 7.12
N ALA A 209 46.80 29.63 6.82
CA ALA A 209 46.12 30.66 6.05
C ALA A 209 46.22 32.05 6.72
N GLU A 210 45.95 32.12 8.02
CA GLU A 210 46.12 33.33 8.85
C GLU A 210 47.56 33.87 8.83
N LEU A 211 48.55 32.98 8.90
CA LEU A 211 49.97 33.36 8.91
C LEU A 211 50.42 33.88 7.53
N ILE A 212 49.89 33.32 6.44
CA ILE A 212 50.15 33.76 5.07
C ILE A 212 49.44 35.08 4.78
N GLU A 213 48.18 35.25 5.19
CA GLU A 213 47.47 36.53 5.09
C GLU A 213 48.23 37.62 5.87
N ARG A 214 48.71 37.31 7.08
CA ARG A 214 49.50 38.23 7.89
C ARG A 214 50.82 38.60 7.22
N ARG A 215 51.54 37.66 6.59
CA ARG A 215 52.75 37.96 5.79
C ARG A 215 52.40 38.86 4.60
N PHE A 216 51.37 38.52 3.83
CA PHE A 216 50.94 39.31 2.68
C PHE A 216 50.49 40.73 3.04
N ARG A 217 49.86 40.92 4.20
CA ARG A 217 49.46 42.25 4.74
C ARG A 217 50.64 43.09 5.24
N LEU A 218 51.74 42.47 5.66
CA LEU A 218 52.92 43.15 6.23
C LEU A 218 54.01 43.47 5.19
N GLU A 219 53.99 42.82 4.04
CA GLU A 219 55.03 42.92 3.02
C GLU A 219 54.70 44.02 2.00
N ASP A 220 55.48 45.09 1.89
CA ASP A 220 55.14 46.21 0.98
C ASP A 220 55.57 45.97 -0.48
N ASP A 221 56.58 45.13 -0.74
CA ASP A 221 57.05 44.84 -2.10
C ASP A 221 56.03 43.98 -2.88
N ILE A 222 55.62 44.47 -4.06
CA ILE A 222 54.67 43.80 -4.96
C ILE A 222 55.22 42.48 -5.51
N MET A 223 56.53 42.38 -5.76
CA MET A 223 57.19 41.16 -6.21
C MET A 223 57.29 40.15 -5.07
N LEU A 224 57.61 40.59 -3.84
CA LEU A 224 57.67 39.67 -2.70
C LEU A 224 56.28 39.19 -2.27
N LYS A 225 55.26 40.05 -2.32
CA LYS A 225 53.83 39.67 -2.25
C LYS A 225 53.46 38.60 -3.29
N ARG A 226 53.94 38.71 -4.54
CA ARG A 226 53.73 37.68 -5.58
C ARG A 226 54.45 36.36 -5.26
N VAL A 227 55.66 36.40 -4.70
CA VAL A 227 56.38 35.19 -4.26
C VAL A 227 55.62 34.49 -3.13
N ILE A 228 55.18 35.23 -2.10
CA ILE A 228 54.40 34.69 -0.96
C ILE A 228 53.15 33.94 -1.45
N VAL A 229 52.39 34.53 -2.38
CA VAL A 229 51.18 33.88 -2.94
C VAL A 229 51.55 32.72 -3.86
N SER A 230 52.61 32.84 -4.67
CA SER A 230 53.06 31.78 -5.58
C SER A 230 53.53 30.53 -4.83
N ASP A 231 54.30 30.70 -3.76
CA ASP A 231 54.84 29.59 -2.97
C ASP A 231 53.77 28.97 -2.05
N TRP A 232 52.80 29.75 -1.55
CA TRP A 232 51.60 29.17 -0.95
C TRP A 232 50.83 28.31 -1.98
N LEU A 233 50.49 28.85 -3.15
CA LEU A 233 49.74 28.11 -4.16
C LEU A 233 50.42 26.80 -4.59
N LYS A 234 51.76 26.78 -4.71
CA LYS A 234 52.51 25.54 -4.98
C LYS A 234 52.33 24.51 -3.86
N ASN A 235 52.49 24.93 -2.60
CA ASN A 235 52.36 24.04 -1.46
C ASN A 235 50.91 23.55 -1.29
N GLU A 236 49.93 24.43 -1.49
CA GLU A 236 48.49 24.10 -1.44
C GLU A 236 48.12 23.09 -2.54
N ILE A 237 48.62 23.26 -3.77
CA ILE A 237 48.42 22.30 -4.86
C ILE A 237 49.02 20.92 -4.50
N VAL A 238 50.21 20.88 -3.88
CA VAL A 238 50.84 19.62 -3.44
C VAL A 238 50.08 18.95 -2.29
N ASP A 239 49.60 19.72 -1.30
CA ASP A 239 48.76 19.20 -0.21
C ASP A 239 47.41 18.70 -0.75
N LEU A 240 46.78 19.43 -1.68
CA LEU A 240 45.54 19.04 -2.34
C LEU A 240 45.70 17.80 -3.22
N GLU A 241 46.79 17.67 -3.98
CA GLU A 241 47.11 16.44 -4.72
C GLU A 241 47.24 15.23 -3.78
N GLN A 242 47.84 15.41 -2.60
CA GLN A 242 47.94 14.34 -1.60
C GLN A 242 46.61 14.03 -0.91
N CYS A 243 45.72 15.02 -0.74
CA CYS A 243 44.34 14.79 -0.29
C CYS A 243 43.53 14.05 -1.36
N TYR A 244 43.66 14.44 -2.62
CA TYR A 244 42.96 13.82 -3.75
C TYR A 244 43.38 12.36 -3.95
N LYS A 245 44.69 12.06 -3.96
CA LYS A 245 45.21 10.68 -4.07
C LYS A 245 44.77 9.77 -2.91
N ARG A 246 44.60 10.33 -1.70
CA ARG A 246 43.99 9.61 -0.56
C ARG A 246 42.49 9.41 -0.77
N GLY A 247 41.77 10.42 -1.26
CA GLY A 247 40.36 10.31 -1.67
C GLY A 247 40.14 9.18 -2.69
N GLU A 248 40.98 9.08 -3.73
CA GLU A 248 40.93 7.98 -4.71
C GLU A 248 41.23 6.60 -4.11
N LEU A 249 41.97 6.52 -3.01
CA LEU A 249 42.22 5.26 -2.29
C LEU A 249 41.00 4.88 -1.43
N VAL A 250 40.48 5.82 -0.64
CA VAL A 250 39.25 5.65 0.16
C VAL A 250 38.04 5.30 -0.72
N MET A 251 37.90 5.93 -1.89
CA MET A 251 36.84 5.61 -2.85
C MET A 251 36.93 4.17 -3.38
N ARG A 252 38.14 3.64 -3.59
CA ARG A 252 38.35 2.23 -4.00
C ARG A 252 38.07 1.26 -2.87
N GLU A 253 38.47 1.56 -1.64
CA GLU A 253 38.10 0.77 -0.46
C GLU A 253 36.57 0.73 -0.27
N LEU A 254 35.90 1.88 -0.40
CA LEU A 254 34.43 1.97 -0.30
C LEU A 254 33.72 1.22 -1.42
N GLN A 255 34.23 1.27 -2.66
CA GLN A 255 33.70 0.47 -3.77
C GLN A 255 33.87 -1.05 -3.53
N GLN A 256 35.02 -1.48 -3.00
CA GLN A 256 35.24 -2.87 -2.62
C GLN A 256 34.34 -3.31 -1.47
N ARG A 257 34.15 -2.46 -0.44
CA ARG A 257 33.24 -2.74 0.69
C ARG A 257 31.78 -2.77 0.25
N LEU A 258 31.38 -1.91 -0.69
CA LEU A 258 30.03 -1.91 -1.28
C LEU A 258 29.79 -3.20 -2.06
N GLN A 259 30.74 -3.64 -2.90
CA GLN A 259 30.62 -4.91 -3.61
C GLN A 259 30.52 -6.12 -2.65
N HIS A 260 31.33 -6.13 -1.60
CA HIS A 260 31.27 -7.15 -0.55
C HIS A 260 29.90 -7.18 0.15
N LEU A 261 29.36 -6.01 0.49
CA LEU A 261 28.03 -5.89 1.12
C LEU A 261 26.91 -6.31 0.17
N GLU A 262 26.99 -5.97 -1.11
CA GLU A 262 26.03 -6.46 -2.11
C GLU A 262 26.03 -8.00 -2.19
N ASP A 263 27.21 -8.61 -2.16
CA ASP A 263 27.36 -10.07 -2.31
C ASP A 263 26.95 -10.79 -1.01
N GLU A 264 27.20 -10.18 0.17
CA GLU A 264 26.60 -10.58 1.45
C GLU A 264 25.06 -10.48 1.42
N THR A 265 24.48 -9.41 0.85
CA THR A 265 23.01 -9.29 0.76
C THR A 265 22.40 -10.29 -0.21
N LYS A 266 23.01 -10.54 -1.38
CA LYS A 266 22.57 -11.58 -2.32
C LYS A 266 22.60 -12.98 -1.68
N ALA A 267 23.62 -13.26 -0.88
CA ALA A 267 23.70 -14.51 -0.10
C ALA A 267 22.63 -14.58 1.00
N ALA A 268 22.35 -13.48 1.71
CA ALA A 268 21.28 -13.41 2.70
C ALA A 268 19.88 -13.58 2.08
N GLU A 269 19.62 -12.97 0.93
CA GLU A 269 18.39 -13.13 0.15
C GLU A 269 18.18 -14.60 -0.27
N GLY A 270 19.23 -15.25 -0.81
CA GLY A 270 19.19 -16.68 -1.15
C GLY A 270 18.88 -17.57 0.07
N ASN A 271 19.50 -17.29 1.22
CA ASN A 271 19.20 -18.00 2.48
C ASN A 271 17.74 -17.78 2.95
N VAL A 272 17.18 -16.57 2.75
CA VAL A 272 15.78 -16.28 3.08
C VAL A 272 14.81 -16.97 2.12
N VAL A 273 15.15 -17.14 0.84
CA VAL A 273 14.36 -17.94 -0.11
C VAL A 273 14.35 -19.42 0.31
N LEU A 274 15.52 -20.01 0.56
CA LEU A 274 15.64 -21.40 1.04
C LEU A 274 14.88 -21.64 2.35
N ALA A 275 14.94 -20.68 3.29
CA ALA A 275 14.18 -20.76 4.55
C ALA A 275 12.65 -20.68 4.33
N LYS A 276 12.18 -19.91 3.34
CA LYS A 276 10.75 -19.86 2.96
C LYS A 276 10.30 -21.15 2.28
N GLU A 277 11.13 -21.76 1.44
CA GLU A 277 10.85 -23.06 0.82
C GLU A 277 10.76 -24.17 1.87
N GLN A 278 11.69 -24.22 2.83
CA GLN A 278 11.65 -25.15 3.97
C GLN A 278 10.43 -24.90 4.88
N LEU A 279 10.03 -23.65 5.08
CA LEU A 279 8.82 -23.31 5.82
C LEU A 279 7.57 -23.82 5.07
N ALA A 280 7.48 -23.59 3.76
CA ALA A 280 6.37 -24.08 2.95
C ALA A 280 6.25 -25.61 3.00
N GLU A 281 7.36 -26.32 2.77
CA GLU A 281 7.43 -27.79 2.80
C GLU A 281 7.06 -28.35 4.19
N THR A 282 7.44 -27.68 5.29
CA THR A 282 7.06 -28.09 6.65
C THR A 282 5.61 -27.74 7.01
N THR A 283 5.04 -26.64 6.48
CA THR A 283 3.61 -26.37 6.61
C THR A 283 2.75 -27.36 5.82
N GLU A 284 3.15 -27.76 4.61
CA GLU A 284 2.44 -28.77 3.83
C GLU A 284 2.45 -30.14 4.54
N LYS A 285 3.60 -30.55 5.09
CA LYS A 285 3.70 -31.75 5.93
C LYS A 285 2.78 -31.68 7.16
N LEU A 286 2.67 -30.52 7.81
CA LEU A 286 1.77 -30.31 8.94
C LEU A 286 0.29 -30.40 8.52
N GLU A 287 -0.10 -29.77 7.41
CA GLU A 287 -1.47 -29.85 6.88
C GLU A 287 -1.84 -31.28 6.50
N ASN A 288 -0.94 -32.03 5.85
CA ASN A 288 -1.14 -33.44 5.54
C ASN A 288 -1.33 -34.29 6.81
N CYS A 289 -0.52 -34.09 7.85
CA CYS A 289 -0.72 -34.75 9.15
C CYS A 289 -2.07 -34.38 9.81
N ILE A 290 -2.53 -33.13 9.69
CA ILE A 290 -3.85 -32.69 10.17
C ILE A 290 -4.97 -33.36 9.37
N GLN A 291 -4.84 -33.47 8.04
CA GLN A 291 -5.79 -34.18 7.19
C GLN A 291 -5.88 -35.66 7.55
N GLU A 292 -4.74 -36.35 7.75
CA GLU A 292 -4.70 -37.75 8.20
C GLU A 292 -5.36 -37.93 9.57
N LEU A 293 -5.04 -37.09 10.56
CA LEU A 293 -5.69 -37.10 11.88
C LEU A 293 -7.20 -36.87 11.77
N SER A 294 -7.65 -35.99 10.88
CA SER A 294 -9.07 -35.77 10.61
C SER A 294 -9.72 -37.00 9.97
N ALA A 295 -9.03 -37.68 9.06
CA ALA A 295 -9.51 -38.90 8.41
C ALA A 295 -9.58 -40.07 9.40
N VAL A 296 -8.60 -40.23 10.28
CA VAL A 296 -8.61 -41.22 11.37
C VAL A 296 -9.74 -40.94 12.36
N CYS A 297 -9.98 -39.69 12.75
CA CYS A 297 -11.17 -39.32 13.53
C CYS A 297 -12.47 -39.67 12.80
N ARG A 298 -12.62 -39.29 11.52
CA ARG A 298 -13.78 -39.64 10.68
C ARG A 298 -13.96 -41.15 10.47
N ARG A 299 -12.89 -41.98 10.56
CA ARG A 299 -12.98 -43.45 10.55
C ARG A 299 -13.46 -43.97 11.91
N ARG A 300 -12.83 -43.52 13.00
CA ARG A 300 -13.19 -43.84 14.40
C ARG A 300 -14.65 -43.51 14.70
N ASP A 301 -15.13 -42.35 14.23
CA ASP A 301 -16.45 -41.85 14.57
C ASP A 301 -17.54 -42.49 13.68
N ARG A 302 -17.19 -42.92 12.45
CA ARG A 302 -18.00 -43.88 11.67
C ARG A 302 -18.10 -45.25 12.37
N ALA A 303 -17.00 -45.78 12.90
CA ALA A 303 -17.00 -47.05 13.65
C ALA A 303 -17.78 -46.98 14.99
N LYS A 304 -17.91 -45.79 15.60
CA LYS A 304 -18.76 -45.55 16.78
C LYS A 304 -20.23 -45.32 16.44
N SER A 305 -20.58 -45.10 15.17
CA SER A 305 -21.95 -44.82 14.75
C SER A 305 -22.76 -46.11 14.61
N LYS A 306 -23.70 -46.33 15.53
CA LYS A 306 -24.56 -47.53 15.60
C LYS A 306 -25.30 -47.83 14.28
N THR A 307 -25.64 -46.79 13.50
CA THR A 307 -26.37 -46.91 12.24
C THR A 307 -25.55 -47.60 11.13
N VAL A 308 -24.22 -47.43 11.13
CA VAL A 308 -23.35 -48.05 10.10
C VAL A 308 -23.07 -49.51 10.45
N ALA A 309 -22.86 -49.82 11.73
CA ALA A 309 -22.65 -51.19 12.21
C ALA A 309 -23.88 -52.10 11.94
N ALA A 310 -25.09 -51.54 11.87
CA ALA A 310 -26.30 -52.25 11.49
C ALA A 310 -26.32 -52.62 9.99
N LEU A 311 -25.80 -51.76 9.10
CA LEU A 311 -25.75 -52.02 7.66
C LEU A 311 -24.70 -53.08 7.28
N THR A 312 -23.60 -53.18 8.02
CA THR A 312 -22.56 -54.19 7.77
C THR A 312 -22.87 -55.58 8.37
N MET A 313 -23.97 -55.74 9.11
CA MET A 313 -24.32 -56.98 9.83
C MET A 313 -25.63 -57.66 9.35
N GLY A 314 -26.05 -57.36 8.11
CA GLY A 314 -26.79 -58.30 7.25
C GLY A 314 -28.33 -58.25 7.26
N GLY A 315 -28.93 -58.59 6.11
CA GLY A 315 -30.36 -58.85 5.95
C GLY A 315 -30.84 -58.77 4.49
N LEU A 316 -31.31 -59.90 3.94
CA LEU A 316 -31.84 -60.10 2.56
C LEU A 316 -30.77 -59.93 1.44
N GLY A 317 -30.61 -60.80 0.43
CA GLY A 317 -31.36 -61.99 0.01
C GLY A 317 -32.15 -61.75 -1.28
N GLY A 318 -32.06 -62.51 -2.37
CA GLY A 318 -31.16 -63.65 -2.65
C GLY A 318 -31.80 -64.69 -3.60
N MET A 319 -31.63 -64.53 -4.92
CA MET A 319 -32.07 -65.39 -6.05
C MET A 319 -31.71 -64.63 -7.35
N THR A 320 -31.18 -65.20 -8.45
CA THR A 320 -30.63 -66.53 -8.78
C THR A 320 -29.54 -66.35 -9.86
N ASP A 321 -28.54 -67.24 -9.91
CA ASP A 321 -27.62 -67.39 -11.05
C ASP A 321 -27.71 -68.82 -11.63
N SER A 322 -27.13 -69.01 -12.79
CA SER A 322 -27.10 -70.15 -13.72
C SER A 322 -26.70 -71.52 -13.15
N GLY A 323 -27.31 -72.58 -13.70
CA GLY A 323 -27.00 -73.99 -13.43
C GLY A 323 -27.80 -74.96 -14.35
N PRO A 324 -27.26 -76.11 -14.82
CA PRO A 324 -27.82 -76.81 -15.99
C PRO A 324 -28.40 -78.23 -15.77
N SER A 325 -29.12 -78.68 -16.79
CA SER A 325 -29.20 -80.07 -17.32
C SER A 325 -30.25 -81.10 -16.82
N THR A 326 -30.70 -81.85 -17.84
CA THR A 326 -31.18 -83.26 -17.91
C THR A 326 -32.61 -83.65 -17.50
N ALA A 327 -33.26 -84.34 -18.47
CA ALA A 327 -34.40 -85.26 -18.40
C ALA A 327 -35.78 -84.72 -17.96
N ALA A 328 -36.91 -85.28 -18.39
CA ALA A 328 -37.32 -85.98 -19.62
C ALA A 328 -38.83 -86.25 -19.49
N ASP A 329 -39.65 -85.98 -20.52
CA ASP A 329 -40.69 -86.89 -21.06
C ASP A 329 -41.65 -86.21 -22.05
N ASP A 330 -42.50 -87.05 -22.64
CA ASP A 330 -43.15 -86.95 -23.95
C ASP A 330 -44.28 -85.92 -24.16
N GLN A 331 -44.18 -85.23 -25.31
CA GLN A 331 -45.16 -85.12 -26.42
C GLN A 331 -46.60 -84.58 -26.19
N PRO A 332 -47.28 -84.11 -27.26
CA PRO A 332 -48.53 -83.33 -27.17
C PRO A 332 -49.77 -84.07 -27.72
N ALA A 333 -50.96 -83.47 -27.55
CA ALA A 333 -51.86 -83.16 -28.68
C ALA A 333 -53.18 -82.49 -28.24
N SER A 334 -53.55 -81.43 -28.95
CA SER A 334 -54.95 -81.08 -29.25
C SER A 334 -55.03 -80.91 -30.78
N SER A 335 -56.15 -81.05 -31.49
CA SER A 335 -57.58 -81.18 -31.10
C SER A 335 -58.36 -81.86 -32.24
N SER A 336 -59.61 -82.29 -32.04
CA SER A 336 -60.70 -82.16 -33.05
C SER A 336 -62.06 -82.78 -32.63
N VAL A 337 -63.12 -82.05 -32.98
CA VAL A 337 -64.46 -82.48 -33.45
C VAL A 337 -65.18 -83.66 -32.78
N LYS A 338 -66.37 -83.37 -32.21
CA LYS A 338 -67.57 -84.23 -32.29
C LYS A 338 -68.79 -83.40 -32.68
N LYS A 339 -69.71 -84.00 -33.44
CA LYS A 339 -71.06 -83.47 -33.73
C LYS A 339 -72.03 -84.66 -33.82
N GLU A 340 -73.19 -84.55 -33.18
CA GLU A 340 -74.07 -85.68 -32.92
C GLU A 340 -75.11 -85.93 -34.04
N LYS A 341 -75.73 -87.12 -33.99
CA LYS A 341 -76.87 -87.54 -34.83
C LYS A 341 -78.10 -87.77 -33.95
N GLN A 342 -79.28 -87.46 -34.47
CA GLN A 342 -80.55 -88.11 -34.10
C GLN A 342 -81.35 -88.44 -35.38
N GLU A 343 -82.49 -89.14 -35.24
CA GLU A 343 -83.01 -90.07 -36.25
C GLU A 343 -84.40 -89.71 -36.82
N ALA A 344 -84.76 -90.40 -37.92
CA ALA A 344 -86.11 -90.60 -38.47
C ALA A 344 -86.83 -89.34 -39.05
N THR A 345 -87.84 -89.44 -39.95
CA THR A 345 -88.64 -90.60 -40.42
C THR A 345 -88.91 -90.49 -41.93
N LEU A 346 -89.43 -91.54 -42.59
CA LEU A 346 -89.75 -91.56 -44.03
C LEU A 346 -91.20 -91.12 -44.35
N GLU A 347 -91.41 -90.55 -45.55
CA GLU A 347 -92.56 -90.87 -46.43
C GLU A 347 -92.25 -90.52 -47.91
N LYS A 348 -93.12 -90.88 -48.88
CA LYS A 348 -92.83 -90.83 -50.35
C LYS A 348 -93.97 -90.23 -51.20
N GLY A 349 -93.64 -89.50 -52.27
CA GLY A 349 -94.64 -89.07 -53.28
C GLY A 349 -94.12 -88.50 -54.62
N SER A 350 -94.31 -89.27 -55.71
CA SER A 350 -94.65 -88.85 -57.10
C SER A 350 -93.82 -87.80 -57.90
N ALA A 351 -92.48 -87.92 -57.90
CA ALA A 351 -91.53 -87.77 -59.03
C ALA A 351 -91.68 -86.75 -60.21
N GLU A 352 -92.84 -86.49 -60.82
CA GLU A 352 -92.88 -85.98 -62.22
C GLU A 352 -93.17 -84.47 -62.37
N GLU A 353 -93.82 -83.80 -61.42
CA GLU A 353 -93.75 -82.32 -61.33
C GLU A 353 -92.39 -81.83 -60.80
N GLN A 354 -91.57 -82.74 -60.24
CA GLN A 354 -90.34 -82.37 -59.56
C GLN A 354 -89.22 -82.00 -60.53
N SER A 355 -89.06 -82.68 -61.67
CA SER A 355 -87.89 -82.52 -62.57
C SER A 355 -87.72 -81.11 -63.16
N VAL A 356 -88.82 -80.41 -63.45
CA VAL A 356 -88.78 -79.03 -63.99
C VAL A 356 -88.58 -78.01 -62.87
N LYS A 357 -89.11 -78.28 -61.67
CA LYS A 357 -88.84 -77.47 -60.47
C LYS A 357 -87.37 -77.63 -60.04
N THR A 358 -86.83 -78.85 -60.00
CA THR A 358 -85.43 -79.10 -59.63
C THR A 358 -84.45 -78.41 -60.58
N GLN A 359 -84.67 -78.38 -61.90
CA GLN A 359 -83.79 -77.62 -62.80
C GLN A 359 -83.79 -76.11 -62.51
N LEU A 360 -84.94 -75.53 -62.13
CA LEU A 360 -85.05 -74.11 -61.80
C LEU A 360 -84.47 -73.82 -60.40
N GLU A 361 -84.67 -74.73 -59.45
CA GLU A 361 -83.99 -74.73 -58.14
C GLU A 361 -82.46 -74.91 -58.28
N GLU A 362 -81.98 -75.76 -59.19
CA GLU A 362 -80.55 -75.99 -59.49
C GLU A 362 -79.90 -74.72 -60.06
N HIS A 363 -80.54 -74.07 -61.03
CA HIS A 363 -80.06 -72.79 -61.56
C HIS A 363 -80.08 -71.68 -60.50
N ARG A 364 -81.09 -71.64 -59.62
CA ARG A 364 -81.11 -70.76 -58.44
C ARG A 364 -79.99 -71.09 -57.45
N LEU A 365 -79.69 -72.37 -57.22
CA LEU A 365 -78.63 -72.83 -56.32
C LEU A 365 -77.25 -72.43 -56.87
N ILE A 366 -77.04 -72.54 -58.18
CA ILE A 366 -75.82 -72.10 -58.87
C ILE A 366 -75.68 -70.58 -58.78
N LEU A 367 -76.75 -69.81 -59.02
CA LEU A 367 -76.72 -68.36 -58.87
C LEU A 367 -76.42 -67.94 -57.43
N SER A 368 -77.11 -68.53 -56.44
CA SER A 368 -76.85 -68.28 -55.02
C SER A 368 -75.43 -68.67 -54.58
N ALA A 369 -74.88 -69.75 -55.14
CA ALA A 369 -73.49 -70.13 -54.92
C ALA A 369 -72.49 -69.12 -55.52
N ARG A 370 -72.77 -68.58 -56.72
CA ARG A 370 -71.95 -67.52 -57.34
C ARG A 370 -72.10 -66.17 -56.64
N GLU A 371 -73.29 -65.80 -56.18
CA GLU A 371 -73.50 -64.62 -55.34
C GLU A 371 -72.72 -64.74 -54.03
N LYS A 372 -72.76 -65.91 -53.38
CA LYS A 372 -71.97 -66.18 -52.18
C LYS A 372 -70.47 -66.13 -52.43
N GLU A 373 -69.98 -66.76 -53.51
CA GLU A 373 -68.57 -66.70 -53.92
C GLU A 373 -68.12 -65.25 -54.18
N ILE A 374 -68.97 -64.44 -54.84
CA ILE A 374 -68.74 -63.01 -55.04
C ILE A 374 -68.72 -62.24 -53.70
N ASP A 375 -69.59 -62.57 -52.75
CA ASP A 375 -69.63 -61.93 -51.43
C ASP A 375 -68.49 -62.37 -50.50
N ASP A 376 -68.02 -63.61 -50.61
CA ASP A 376 -66.82 -64.09 -49.92
C ASP A 376 -65.56 -63.43 -50.54
N LEU A 377 -65.46 -63.31 -51.87
CA LEU A 377 -64.40 -62.54 -52.54
C LEU A 377 -64.43 -61.03 -52.21
N LYS A 378 -65.61 -60.43 -51.98
CA LYS A 378 -65.73 -59.04 -51.47
C LYS A 378 -65.16 -58.91 -50.07
N LYS A 379 -65.43 -59.87 -49.17
CA LYS A 379 -64.85 -59.89 -47.81
C LYS A 379 -63.34 -60.06 -47.88
N ASP A 380 -62.84 -60.99 -48.67
CA ASP A 380 -61.40 -61.22 -48.82
C ASP A 380 -60.70 -59.97 -49.38
N ARG A 381 -61.28 -59.28 -50.36
CA ARG A 381 -60.79 -57.98 -50.82
C ARG A 381 -60.82 -56.91 -49.71
N GLN A 382 -61.86 -56.89 -48.87
CA GLN A 382 -61.97 -55.93 -47.77
C GLN A 382 -60.97 -56.23 -46.64
N ASN A 383 -60.71 -57.50 -46.35
CA ASN A 383 -59.69 -57.97 -45.42
C ASN A 383 -58.28 -57.59 -45.94
N LEU A 384 -57.98 -57.88 -47.21
CA LEU A 384 -56.71 -57.54 -47.85
C LEU A 384 -56.45 -56.02 -47.86
N LEU A 385 -57.47 -55.19 -48.08
CA LEU A 385 -57.34 -53.73 -47.96
C LEU A 385 -57.08 -53.28 -46.51
N GLN A 386 -57.71 -53.93 -45.51
CA GLN A 386 -57.43 -53.65 -44.10
C GLN A 386 -56.03 -54.10 -43.68
N ASP A 387 -55.53 -55.22 -44.19
CA ASP A 387 -54.15 -55.67 -43.96
C ASP A 387 -53.13 -54.81 -44.71
N GLU A 388 -53.45 -54.30 -45.92
CA GLU A 388 -52.63 -53.31 -46.63
C GLU A 388 -52.50 -52.00 -45.86
N ASP A 389 -53.63 -51.40 -45.42
CA ASP A 389 -53.62 -50.19 -44.57
C ASP A 389 -52.90 -50.45 -43.24
N ARG A 390 -53.09 -51.62 -42.63
CA ARG A 390 -52.41 -52.02 -41.39
C ARG A 390 -50.90 -52.08 -41.58
N LEU A 391 -50.42 -52.76 -42.62
CA LEU A 391 -48.99 -52.83 -42.94
C LEU A 391 -48.42 -51.44 -43.27
N LEU A 392 -49.13 -50.62 -44.04
CA LEU A 392 -48.76 -49.23 -44.32
C LEU A 392 -48.68 -48.40 -43.03
N SER A 393 -49.56 -48.62 -42.05
CA SER A 393 -49.54 -47.94 -40.74
C SER A 393 -48.45 -48.43 -39.78
N MET A 394 -47.86 -49.59 -40.06
CA MET A 394 -46.70 -50.14 -39.34
C MET A 394 -45.37 -49.64 -39.93
N PHE A 395 -45.27 -49.52 -41.25
CA PHE A 395 -44.05 -49.04 -41.93
C PHE A 395 -43.95 -47.51 -42.08
N LYS A 396 -45.05 -46.77 -41.93
CA LYS A 396 -45.03 -45.30 -41.82
C LYS A 396 -44.91 -44.89 -40.36
N LEU A 397 -43.71 -44.52 -39.91
CA LEU A 397 -43.57 -43.68 -38.72
C LEU A 397 -44.17 -42.31 -39.05
N SER A 398 -45.26 -41.94 -38.38
CA SER A 398 -45.76 -40.57 -38.39
C SER A 398 -44.76 -39.65 -37.67
N GLU A 399 -44.68 -38.40 -38.11
CA GLU A 399 -43.84 -37.38 -37.49
C GLU A 399 -44.14 -37.22 -35.99
N GLU A 400 -45.42 -37.35 -35.61
CA GLU A 400 -45.89 -37.39 -34.22
C GLU A 400 -45.27 -38.56 -33.42
N ARG A 401 -45.28 -39.80 -33.92
CA ARG A 401 -44.63 -40.95 -33.25
C ARG A 401 -43.11 -40.78 -33.16
N LEU A 402 -42.51 -40.12 -34.15
CA LEU A 402 -41.07 -39.87 -34.18
C LEU A 402 -40.69 -38.80 -33.15
N LEU A 403 -41.51 -37.76 -32.97
CA LEU A 403 -41.42 -36.80 -31.86
C LEU A 403 -41.74 -37.44 -30.49
N GLU A 404 -42.62 -38.45 -30.44
CA GLU A 404 -42.90 -39.21 -29.22
C GLU A 404 -41.74 -40.13 -28.80
N THR A 405 -40.80 -40.44 -29.70
CA THR A 405 -39.68 -41.35 -29.42
C THR A 405 -38.70 -40.72 -28.43
N GLU A 406 -38.28 -41.48 -27.41
CA GLU A 406 -37.45 -40.96 -26.29
C GLU A 406 -36.14 -40.32 -26.74
N TYR A 407 -35.52 -40.81 -27.82
CA TYR A 407 -34.33 -40.20 -28.41
C TYR A 407 -34.57 -38.75 -28.86
N VAL A 408 -35.70 -38.47 -29.52
CA VAL A 408 -36.03 -37.13 -30.02
C VAL A 408 -36.44 -36.20 -28.88
N LYS A 409 -37.14 -36.70 -27.86
CA LYS A 409 -37.41 -35.97 -26.62
C LYS A 409 -36.12 -35.60 -25.87
N THR A 410 -35.18 -36.54 -25.78
CA THR A 410 -33.87 -36.31 -25.14
C THR A 410 -33.04 -35.30 -25.92
N LEU A 411 -33.07 -35.37 -27.26
CA LEU A 411 -32.41 -34.40 -28.13
C LEU A 411 -33.06 -33.01 -28.07
N GLN A 412 -34.39 -32.91 -27.94
CA GLN A 412 -35.08 -31.64 -27.69
C GLN A 412 -34.69 -31.03 -26.34
N LEU A 413 -34.66 -31.84 -25.28
CA LEU A 413 -34.24 -31.41 -23.94
C LEU A 413 -32.78 -30.95 -23.90
N SER A 414 -31.86 -31.62 -24.62
CA SER A 414 -30.47 -31.15 -24.70
C SER A 414 -30.34 -29.89 -25.55
N ILE A 415 -31.05 -29.79 -26.68
CA ILE A 415 -31.11 -28.58 -27.50
C ILE A 415 -31.63 -27.39 -26.68
N ASP A 416 -32.69 -27.56 -25.89
CA ASP A 416 -33.25 -26.49 -25.06
C ASP A 416 -32.37 -26.16 -23.85
N HIS A 417 -31.68 -27.15 -23.27
CA HIS A 417 -30.62 -26.90 -22.29
C HIS A 417 -29.49 -26.03 -22.88
N TYR A 418 -28.99 -26.35 -24.08
CA TYR A 418 -27.95 -25.55 -24.74
C TYR A 418 -28.45 -24.16 -25.15
N LYS A 419 -29.70 -24.00 -25.62
CA LYS A 419 -30.30 -22.67 -25.85
C LYS A 419 -30.31 -21.82 -24.58
N ASN A 420 -30.75 -22.40 -23.46
CA ASN A 420 -30.79 -21.70 -22.17
C ASN A 420 -29.39 -21.34 -21.69
N ARG A 421 -28.42 -22.27 -21.77
CA ARG A 421 -27.00 -22.01 -21.46
C ARG A 421 -26.41 -20.91 -22.34
N CYS A 422 -26.73 -20.87 -23.64
CA CYS A 422 -26.34 -19.77 -24.52
C CYS A 422 -26.96 -18.44 -24.08
N HIS A 423 -28.24 -18.41 -23.73
CA HIS A 423 -28.92 -17.19 -23.28
C HIS A 423 -28.33 -16.66 -21.95
N ASP A 424 -28.08 -17.55 -20.98
CA ASP A 424 -27.40 -17.22 -19.71
C ASP A 424 -26.00 -16.63 -19.95
N LEU A 425 -25.25 -17.21 -20.90
CA LEU A 425 -23.92 -16.74 -21.27
C LEU A 425 -23.96 -15.39 -22.01
N GLU A 426 -24.94 -15.16 -22.89
CA GLU A 426 -25.14 -13.87 -23.54
C GLU A 426 -25.57 -12.78 -22.56
N GLN A 427 -26.46 -13.09 -21.60
CA GLN A 427 -26.81 -12.15 -20.53
C GLN A 427 -25.57 -11.78 -19.70
N LYS A 428 -24.79 -12.78 -19.26
CA LYS A 428 -23.53 -12.54 -18.52
C LYS A 428 -22.53 -11.72 -19.35
N ARG A 429 -22.42 -11.98 -20.66
CA ARG A 429 -21.56 -11.20 -21.56
C ARG A 429 -21.96 -9.73 -21.58
N VAL A 430 -23.26 -9.45 -21.73
CA VAL A 430 -23.81 -8.08 -21.76
C VAL A 430 -23.74 -7.39 -20.39
N GLU A 431 -23.80 -8.14 -19.29
CA GLU A 431 -23.57 -7.61 -17.94
C GLU A 431 -22.10 -7.23 -17.73
N LEU A 432 -21.16 -8.12 -18.09
CA LEU A 432 -19.71 -7.85 -18.05
C LEU A 432 -19.29 -6.70 -18.98
N GLU A 433 -19.86 -6.60 -20.18
CA GLU A 433 -19.68 -5.45 -21.10
C GLU A 433 -20.08 -4.13 -20.41
N ARG A 434 -21.24 -4.10 -19.74
CA ARG A 434 -21.72 -2.91 -18.99
C ARG A 434 -20.85 -2.58 -17.78
N GLU A 435 -20.26 -3.57 -17.11
CA GLU A 435 -19.32 -3.33 -16.00
C GLU A 435 -17.98 -2.80 -16.50
N LEU A 436 -17.46 -3.35 -17.59
CA LEU A 436 -16.26 -2.85 -18.26
C LEU A 436 -16.45 -1.38 -18.70
N ASP A 437 -17.61 -1.02 -19.25
CA ASP A 437 -17.94 0.36 -19.62
C ASP A 437 -18.04 1.29 -18.39
N LYS A 438 -18.67 0.86 -17.29
CA LYS A 438 -18.69 1.63 -16.03
C LYS A 438 -17.28 1.88 -15.51
N MET A 439 -16.43 0.85 -15.46
CA MET A 439 -15.05 0.96 -14.99
C MET A 439 -14.19 1.81 -15.94
N SER A 440 -14.42 1.72 -17.25
CA SER A 440 -13.81 2.57 -18.28
C SER A 440 -14.20 4.05 -18.10
N ALA A 441 -15.47 4.33 -17.81
CA ALA A 441 -15.96 5.68 -17.52
C ALA A 441 -15.39 6.24 -16.21
N ALA A 442 -15.41 5.46 -15.12
CA ALA A 442 -14.84 5.85 -13.83
C ALA A 442 -13.33 6.14 -13.94
N ARG A 443 -12.57 5.27 -14.63
CA ARG A 443 -11.14 5.49 -14.90
C ARG A 443 -10.89 6.77 -15.69
N LYS A 444 -11.71 7.08 -16.70
CA LYS A 444 -11.62 8.34 -17.46
C LYS A 444 -11.89 9.57 -16.57
N GLN A 445 -12.90 9.49 -15.68
CA GLN A 445 -13.21 10.57 -14.73
C GLN A 445 -12.08 10.80 -13.72
N LEU A 446 -11.51 9.74 -13.14
CA LEU A 446 -10.37 9.83 -12.22
C LEU A 446 -9.13 10.43 -12.90
N ILE A 447 -8.82 10.01 -14.13
CA ILE A 447 -7.73 10.59 -14.93
C ILE A 447 -7.94 12.09 -15.16
N GLU A 448 -9.17 12.53 -15.45
CA GLU A 448 -9.45 13.94 -15.69
C GLU A 448 -9.46 14.78 -14.40
N GLN A 449 -9.94 14.22 -13.28
CA GLN A 449 -9.80 14.81 -11.95
C GLN A 449 -8.33 15.03 -11.61
N ILE A 450 -7.49 13.99 -11.69
CA ILE A 450 -6.05 14.07 -11.38
C ILE A 450 -5.34 15.10 -12.27
N LYS A 451 -5.70 15.21 -13.56
CA LYS A 451 -5.18 16.30 -14.43
C LYS A 451 -5.61 17.68 -13.93
N SER A 452 -6.89 17.87 -13.63
CA SER A 452 -7.43 19.17 -13.18
C SER A 452 -6.84 19.61 -11.84
N GLU A 453 -6.61 18.67 -10.93
CA GLU A 453 -5.91 18.90 -9.66
C GLU A 453 -4.45 19.27 -9.89
N LYS A 454 -3.70 18.52 -10.72
CA LYS A 454 -2.31 18.86 -11.05
C LYS A 454 -2.16 20.21 -11.75
N VAL A 455 -3.09 20.57 -12.65
CA VAL A 455 -3.11 21.89 -13.30
C VAL A 455 -3.40 23.01 -12.28
N SER A 456 -4.39 22.84 -11.40
CA SER A 456 -4.71 23.85 -10.39
C SER A 456 -3.60 24.00 -9.34
N GLN A 457 -2.98 22.90 -8.89
CA GLN A 457 -1.79 22.92 -8.04
C GLN A 457 -0.62 23.65 -8.73
N GLY A 458 -0.34 23.35 -10.00
CA GLY A 458 0.67 24.06 -10.80
C GLY A 458 0.41 25.57 -10.87
N MET A 459 -0.82 25.99 -11.14
CA MET A 459 -1.21 27.40 -11.15
C MET A 459 -1.04 28.08 -9.78
N THR A 460 -1.31 27.39 -8.67
CA THR A 460 -1.06 27.93 -7.33
C THR A 460 0.43 28.08 -7.04
N MET A 461 1.25 27.06 -7.35
CA MET A 461 2.71 27.13 -7.17
C MET A 461 3.34 28.22 -8.03
N GLU A 462 2.93 28.37 -9.30
CA GLU A 462 3.37 29.49 -10.15
C GLU A 462 3.02 30.85 -9.54
N SER A 463 1.83 30.99 -8.93
CA SER A 463 1.42 32.24 -8.30
C SER A 463 2.26 32.58 -7.06
N GLU A 464 2.66 31.56 -6.28
CA GLU A 464 3.55 31.74 -5.13
C GLU A 464 4.99 32.03 -5.55
N ILE A 465 5.50 31.36 -6.58
CA ILE A 465 6.82 31.64 -7.18
C ILE A 465 6.88 33.10 -7.64
N ARG A 466 5.91 33.56 -8.45
CA ARG A 466 5.85 34.95 -8.93
C ARG A 466 5.75 35.96 -7.78
N ARG A 467 5.06 35.62 -6.67
CA ARG A 467 5.03 36.46 -5.47
C ARG A 467 6.41 36.53 -4.79
N MET A 468 7.09 35.40 -4.64
CA MET A 468 8.43 35.33 -4.04
C MET A 468 9.49 36.02 -4.90
N GLU A 469 9.41 35.94 -6.23
CA GLU A 469 10.24 36.71 -7.17
C GLU A 469 10.02 38.22 -7.00
N GLY A 470 8.76 38.65 -6.83
CA GLY A 470 8.41 40.04 -6.53
C GLY A 470 9.02 40.52 -5.21
N ASP A 471 8.92 39.73 -4.14
CA ASP A 471 9.55 40.04 -2.85
C ASP A 471 11.09 40.03 -2.92
N LEU A 472 11.70 39.10 -3.66
CA LEU A 472 13.15 39.07 -3.89
C LEU A 472 13.64 40.31 -4.65
N ASN A 473 12.92 40.74 -5.68
CA ASN A 473 13.26 41.95 -6.43
C ASN A 473 13.07 43.22 -5.58
N ARG A 474 12.05 43.27 -4.72
CA ARG A 474 11.87 44.33 -3.71
C ARG A 474 13.03 44.36 -2.70
N ILE A 475 13.46 43.21 -2.19
CA ILE A 475 14.57 43.10 -1.24
C ILE A 475 15.90 43.49 -1.90
N ARG A 476 16.14 43.09 -3.16
CA ARG A 476 17.30 43.53 -3.95
C ARG A 476 17.32 45.05 -4.11
N GLY A 477 16.22 45.67 -4.55
CA GLY A 477 16.13 47.13 -4.66
C GLY A 477 16.35 47.87 -3.32
N GLN A 478 15.89 47.30 -2.20
CA GLN A 478 16.17 47.85 -0.87
C GLN A 478 17.66 47.70 -0.49
N ARG A 479 18.27 46.54 -0.72
CA ARG A 479 19.72 46.32 -0.52
C ARG A 479 20.55 47.32 -1.34
N ASP A 480 20.21 47.50 -2.62
CA ASP A 480 20.98 48.32 -3.55
C ASP A 480 20.85 49.82 -3.17
N SER A 481 19.68 50.24 -2.69
CA SER A 481 19.48 51.56 -2.09
C SER A 481 20.30 51.77 -0.80
N PHE A 482 20.32 50.79 0.11
CA PHE A 482 21.15 50.87 1.32
C PHE A 482 22.65 50.86 1.01
N GLN A 483 23.08 50.08 0.01
CA GLN A 483 24.48 50.05 -0.42
C GLN A 483 24.90 51.40 -1.01
N SER A 484 24.07 52.02 -1.86
CA SER A 484 24.31 53.37 -2.39
C SER A 484 24.42 54.42 -1.27
N LEU A 485 23.57 54.36 -0.24
CA LEU A 485 23.65 55.25 0.94
C LEU A 485 24.94 55.04 1.75
N VAL A 486 25.40 53.79 1.90
CA VAL A 486 26.68 53.47 2.57
C VAL A 486 27.87 53.96 1.76
N GLU A 487 27.81 53.86 0.43
CA GLU A 487 28.86 54.38 -0.47
C GLU A 487 28.91 55.92 -0.44
N GLU A 488 27.75 56.60 -0.45
CA GLU A 488 27.68 58.06 -0.27
C GLU A 488 28.26 58.51 1.09
N GLN A 489 27.94 57.78 2.17
CA GLN A 489 28.44 58.08 3.50
C GLN A 489 29.96 57.87 3.62
N LYS A 490 30.52 56.81 3.04
CA LYS A 490 31.98 56.61 2.95
C LYS A 490 32.69 57.75 2.23
N ILE A 491 32.08 58.28 1.15
CA ILE A 491 32.62 59.42 0.38
C ILE A 491 32.60 60.71 1.22
N LYS A 492 31.59 60.90 2.09
CA LYS A 492 31.54 62.03 3.03
C LYS A 492 32.61 61.92 4.10
N GLU A 493 32.69 60.77 4.78
CA GLU A 493 33.67 60.50 5.84
C GLU A 493 35.12 60.62 5.34
N SER A 494 35.40 60.21 4.11
CA SER A 494 36.73 60.41 3.48
C SER A 494 37.08 61.90 3.34
N LYS A 495 36.13 62.73 2.88
CA LYS A 495 36.33 64.18 2.70
C LYS A 495 36.46 64.92 4.03
N GLU A 496 35.71 64.50 5.04
CA GLU A 496 35.84 65.04 6.40
C GLU A 496 37.20 64.67 7.00
N LYS A 497 37.64 63.41 6.85
CA LYS A 497 38.97 62.98 7.29
C LYS A 497 40.08 63.80 6.64
N GLU A 498 40.04 64.00 5.32
CA GLU A 498 40.97 64.90 4.64
C GLU A 498 40.96 66.34 5.21
N GLY A 499 39.81 66.82 5.69
CA GLY A 499 39.68 68.10 6.38
C GLY A 499 40.37 68.10 7.74
N TYR A 500 40.14 67.06 8.55
CA TYR A 500 40.81 66.89 9.84
C TYR A 500 42.33 66.73 9.69
N ASP A 501 42.81 65.95 8.72
CA ASP A 501 44.24 65.77 8.46
C ASP A 501 44.92 67.11 8.08
N LYS A 502 44.24 67.98 7.31
CA LYS A 502 44.69 69.35 7.00
C LYS A 502 44.73 70.24 8.27
N ILE A 503 43.71 70.16 9.13
CA ILE A 503 43.69 70.89 10.42
C ILE A 503 44.81 70.42 11.36
N ILE A 504 45.06 69.12 11.44
CA ILE A 504 46.16 68.53 12.24
C ILE A 504 47.52 68.98 11.69
N SER A 505 47.68 69.05 10.37
CA SER A 505 48.88 69.59 9.72
C SER A 505 49.12 71.06 10.12
N PHE A 506 48.11 71.93 10.01
CA PHE A 506 48.24 73.33 10.45
C PHE A 506 48.47 73.45 11.97
N ALA A 507 47.85 72.61 12.79
CA ALA A 507 48.03 72.62 14.25
C ALA A 507 49.43 72.14 14.68
N THR A 508 50.01 71.17 13.99
CA THR A 508 51.40 70.72 14.23
C THR A 508 52.42 71.72 13.70
N GLN A 509 52.16 72.38 12.56
CA GLN A 509 52.93 73.53 12.08
C GLN A 509 52.87 74.71 13.07
N GLY A 510 51.71 74.97 13.66
CA GLY A 510 51.53 75.96 14.73
C GLY A 510 52.31 75.62 15.99
N LYS A 511 52.24 74.37 16.47
CA LYS A 511 53.00 73.89 17.65
C LYS A 511 54.52 73.97 17.44
N THR A 512 55.01 73.56 16.29
CA THR A 512 56.46 73.67 15.97
C THR A 512 56.91 75.13 15.83
N ARG A 513 56.06 76.01 15.30
CA ARG A 513 56.29 77.47 15.31
C ARG A 513 56.38 78.01 16.75
N ILE A 514 55.45 77.65 17.63
CA ILE A 514 55.44 78.06 19.04
C ILE A 514 56.70 77.57 19.76
N ALA A 515 57.03 76.28 19.69
CA ALA A 515 58.24 75.73 20.30
C ALA A 515 59.54 76.41 19.80
N SER A 516 59.59 76.83 18.53
CA SER A 516 60.73 77.58 17.99
C SER A 516 60.84 79.01 18.55
N LEU A 517 59.71 79.61 18.95
CA LEU A 517 59.65 80.93 19.58
C LEU A 517 59.92 80.85 21.09
N GLU A 518 59.43 79.82 21.77
CA GLU A 518 59.74 79.52 23.18
C GLU A 518 61.26 79.31 23.35
N SER A 519 61.88 78.47 22.53
CA SER A 519 63.35 78.28 22.50
C SER A 519 64.13 79.55 22.12
N ARG A 520 63.48 80.54 21.47
CA ARG A 520 64.09 81.86 21.20
C ARG A 520 63.97 82.78 22.41
N ILE A 521 62.83 82.76 23.11
CA ILE A 521 62.58 83.51 24.34
C ILE A 521 63.51 83.04 25.46
N ASP A 522 63.68 81.73 25.66
CA ASP A 522 64.52 81.22 26.75
C ASP A 522 66.01 81.50 26.52
N LYS A 523 66.46 81.56 25.26
CA LYS A 523 67.82 82.06 24.94
C LYS A 523 67.97 83.53 25.31
N LEU A 524 66.99 84.37 24.97
CA LEU A 524 67.00 85.79 25.31
C LEU A 524 66.94 86.04 26.83
N LYS A 525 66.26 85.18 27.61
CA LYS A 525 66.30 85.22 29.09
C LYS A 525 67.70 84.92 29.61
N ASN A 526 68.32 83.83 29.14
CA ASN A 526 69.67 83.44 29.56
C ASN A 526 70.73 84.50 29.17
N ASP A 527 70.59 85.10 27.99
CA ASP A 527 71.41 86.24 27.54
C ASP A 527 71.22 87.48 28.45
N GLN A 528 70.02 87.67 29.01
CA GLN A 528 69.69 88.78 29.90
C GLN A 528 70.16 88.55 31.35
N GLU A 529 70.18 87.32 31.84
CA GLU A 529 70.78 86.97 33.15
C GLU A 529 72.29 87.20 33.18
N MET A 530 72.98 87.02 32.05
CA MET A 530 74.44 87.17 31.92
C MET A 530 74.93 88.62 31.72
N ALA A 531 74.04 89.62 31.70
CA ALA A 531 74.37 90.99 31.27
C ALA A 531 73.76 92.12 32.16
N GLY A 532 73.83 91.99 33.49
CA GLY A 532 73.33 93.00 34.44
C GLY A 532 74.37 93.42 35.51
N PRO A 533 74.64 94.72 35.76
CA PRO A 533 75.59 95.16 36.80
C PRO A 533 75.20 94.81 38.25
N PHE A 534 73.91 94.57 38.50
CA PHE A 534 73.30 94.61 39.84
C PHE A 534 73.58 93.41 40.75
N GLU A 535 74.15 92.30 40.25
CA GLU A 535 74.40 91.11 41.10
C GLU A 535 75.37 91.42 42.26
N LYS A 536 76.36 92.30 42.04
CA LYS A 536 77.30 92.72 43.09
C LYS A 536 76.63 93.64 44.13
N GLU A 537 75.68 94.46 43.70
CA GLU A 537 74.97 95.40 44.57
C GLU A 537 73.90 94.67 45.41
N ALA A 538 73.19 93.71 44.83
CA ALA A 538 72.26 92.84 45.54
C ALA A 538 72.96 92.01 46.64
N ASN A 539 74.14 91.45 46.33
CA ASN A 539 74.93 90.72 47.32
C ASN A 539 75.49 91.62 48.44
N MET A 540 75.91 92.85 48.10
CA MET A 540 76.36 93.82 49.10
C MET A 540 75.22 94.31 50.01
N TYR A 541 74.04 94.57 49.45
CA TYR A 541 72.83 94.91 50.21
C TYR A 541 72.41 93.78 51.17
N ASN A 542 72.41 92.53 50.71
CA ASN A 542 72.08 91.37 51.55
C ASN A 542 73.11 91.13 52.67
N SER A 543 74.39 91.44 52.44
CA SER A 543 75.41 91.42 53.49
C SER A 543 75.15 92.49 54.55
N LEU A 544 74.91 93.73 54.13
CA LEU A 544 74.67 94.86 55.03
C LEU A 544 73.38 94.68 55.85
N LYS A 545 72.32 94.13 55.22
CA LYS A 545 71.05 93.78 55.87
C LYS A 545 71.24 92.74 56.99
N LYS A 546 72.13 91.75 56.80
CA LYS A 546 72.51 90.82 57.87
C LYS A 546 73.24 91.52 59.01
N GLN A 547 74.19 92.42 58.72
CA GLN A 547 74.93 93.14 59.75
C GLN A 547 74.05 94.08 60.58
N LEU A 548 73.08 94.78 59.95
CA LEU A 548 72.09 95.61 60.65
C LEU A 548 71.24 94.79 61.61
N SER A 549 70.67 93.66 61.16
CA SER A 549 69.86 92.78 62.02
C SER A 549 70.63 92.23 63.23
N HIS A 550 71.96 92.12 63.15
CA HIS A 550 72.82 91.70 64.25
C HIS A 550 73.17 92.84 65.22
N MET A 551 73.01 94.11 64.82
CA MET A 551 73.18 95.27 65.71
C MET A 551 71.88 95.68 66.39
N GLU A 552 70.74 95.55 65.72
CA GLU A 552 69.41 95.86 66.29
C GLU A 552 69.08 94.95 67.49
N ILE A 553 69.41 93.65 67.40
CA ILE A 553 69.28 92.68 68.51
C ILE A 553 70.20 93.04 69.69
N LEU A 554 71.31 93.73 69.46
CA LEU A 554 72.31 94.11 70.47
C LEU A 554 72.02 95.49 71.11
N LEU A 555 71.27 96.35 70.44
CA LEU A 555 70.77 97.62 71.00
C LEU A 555 69.51 97.40 71.85
N SER A 556 68.65 96.45 71.46
CA SER A 556 67.44 96.07 72.20
C SER A 556 67.72 95.52 73.62
N SER A 557 68.91 94.97 73.85
CA SER A 557 69.33 94.44 75.16
C SER A 557 70.04 95.44 76.09
N LEU A 558 70.31 96.68 75.63
CA LEU A 558 70.95 97.73 76.44
C LEU A 558 70.03 98.88 76.85
N GLN A 559 68.82 99.00 76.27
CA GLN A 559 67.84 100.05 76.59
C GLN A 559 67.05 99.83 77.90
N LEU A 560 67.65 99.20 78.92
CA LEU A 560 66.98 98.91 80.21
C LEU A 560 67.77 99.39 81.44
N ILE A 561 68.96 99.99 81.28
CA ILE A 561 69.75 100.54 82.41
C ILE A 561 70.34 101.93 82.08
N GLU A 562 69.51 102.89 81.66
CA GLU A 562 69.90 104.31 81.76
C GLU A 562 68.70 105.29 81.84
N LYS A 563 68.37 105.73 83.08
CA LYS A 563 67.80 107.04 83.50
C LYS A 563 66.94 106.93 84.77
N LYS A 564 67.56 107.06 85.95
CA LYS A 564 66.95 107.69 87.15
C LYS A 564 67.93 107.93 88.30
N GLU A 565 68.68 109.02 88.18
CA GLU A 565 69.32 109.85 89.22
C GLU A 565 69.85 111.10 88.46
N THR A 566 69.87 112.33 88.99
CA THR A 566 69.95 112.80 90.38
C THR A 566 68.94 113.93 90.73
N GLN A 567 69.16 114.53 91.91
CA GLN A 567 68.51 115.65 92.62
C GLN A 567 68.57 117.00 91.83
N GLU A 568 68.00 118.16 92.22
CA GLU A 568 68.03 118.90 93.52
C GLU A 568 66.75 119.75 93.84
N SER A 569 66.87 120.75 94.73
CA SER A 569 65.89 121.21 95.73
C SER A 569 65.01 122.45 95.43
N HIS A 570 63.93 122.60 96.22
CA HIS A 570 63.20 123.82 96.69
C HIS A 570 63.67 125.23 96.24
N PHE A 571 62.84 126.27 96.05
CA PHE A 571 61.62 126.67 96.80
C PHE A 571 60.63 127.59 95.97
N ASP A 572 59.60 128.14 96.62
CA ASP A 572 58.40 128.82 96.05
C ASP A 572 58.54 130.32 95.66
N ILE A 573 57.93 130.74 94.52
CA ILE A 573 57.64 132.14 94.15
C ILE A 573 56.27 132.26 93.44
N LYS A 574 55.17 132.09 94.17
CA LYS A 574 53.78 132.20 93.67
C LYS A 574 53.28 133.61 93.29
N ALA A 575 54.18 134.57 93.06
CA ALA A 575 53.84 135.99 92.90
C ALA A 575 53.84 136.52 91.45
N MET A 576 54.45 135.81 90.49
CA MET A 576 54.72 136.36 89.15
C MET A 576 53.75 135.92 88.04
N GLN A 577 52.86 134.96 88.30
CA GLN A 577 51.93 134.41 87.29
C GLN A 577 50.88 135.41 86.79
N GLN A 578 50.40 136.31 87.67
CA GLN A 578 49.30 137.24 87.36
C GLN A 578 49.65 138.32 86.30
N ALA A 579 50.92 138.45 85.92
CA ALA A 579 51.33 139.28 84.79
C ALA A 579 51.16 138.58 83.42
N LEU A 580 51.19 137.24 83.39
CA LEU A 580 51.25 136.45 82.15
C LEU A 580 49.87 136.16 81.55
N GLU A 581 48.83 136.04 82.38
CA GLU A 581 47.45 135.74 81.96
C GLU A 581 46.83 136.83 81.04
N LYS A 582 47.38 138.06 81.07
CA LYS A 582 47.01 139.13 80.13
C LYS A 582 47.56 138.95 78.71
N TRP A 583 48.51 138.04 78.50
CA TRP A 583 49.13 137.80 77.18
C TRP A 583 48.52 136.58 76.46
N SER A 584 48.21 135.50 77.21
CA SER A 584 47.55 134.29 76.67
C SER A 584 46.12 134.51 76.18
N SER A 585 45.50 135.63 76.52
CA SER A 585 44.15 136.00 76.10
C SER A 585 44.08 136.73 74.74
N HIS A 586 45.22 137.01 74.09
CA HIS A 586 45.29 137.73 72.82
C HIS A 586 44.84 136.87 71.62
N SER A 587 44.07 137.44 70.68
CA SER A 587 43.38 136.68 69.62
C SER A 587 44.32 135.93 68.67
N LEU A 588 45.48 136.51 68.35
CA LEU A 588 46.50 135.88 67.50
C LEU A 588 47.10 134.61 68.13
N VAL A 589 47.20 134.53 69.46
CA VAL A 589 47.72 133.35 70.16
C VAL A 589 46.76 132.17 69.95
N LYS A 590 45.46 132.40 70.17
CA LYS A 590 44.42 131.37 69.95
C LYS A 590 44.33 130.88 68.50
N GLN A 591 44.61 131.73 67.52
CA GLN A 591 44.66 131.32 66.11
C GLN A 591 45.90 130.48 65.80
N TYR A 592 47.05 130.80 66.40
CA TYR A 592 48.25 129.98 66.30
C TYR A 592 48.07 128.61 66.96
N ASP A 593 47.54 128.58 68.18
CA ASP A 593 47.31 127.34 68.95
C ASP A 593 46.36 126.39 68.21
N GLN A 594 45.28 126.91 67.61
CA GLN A 594 44.33 126.10 66.82
C GLN A 594 44.99 125.45 65.60
N ILE A 595 45.80 126.22 64.84
CA ILE A 595 46.54 125.70 63.68
C ILE A 595 47.61 124.69 64.12
N TYR A 596 48.23 124.91 65.28
CA TYR A 596 49.22 124.00 65.84
C TYR A 596 48.59 122.67 66.28
N GLU A 597 47.43 122.71 66.95
CA GLU A 597 46.64 121.52 67.27
C GLU A 597 46.22 120.74 66.01
N ASP A 598 45.67 121.42 65.00
CA ASP A 598 45.14 120.76 63.81
C ASP A 598 46.28 120.22 62.91
N SER A 599 47.46 120.84 62.96
CA SER A 599 48.71 120.28 62.45
C SER A 599 49.14 119.01 63.19
N GLN A 600 49.11 119.00 64.53
CA GLN A 600 49.40 117.77 65.31
C GLN A 600 48.39 116.65 65.04
N LYS A 601 47.08 116.95 64.95
CA LYS A 601 46.04 115.97 64.59
C LYS A 601 46.28 115.36 63.20
N SER A 602 46.70 116.20 62.24
CA SER A 602 47.05 115.75 60.88
C SER A 602 48.30 114.87 60.88
N ALA A 603 49.35 115.25 61.62
CA ALA A 603 50.57 114.46 61.75
C ALA A 603 50.32 113.10 62.42
N LEU A 604 49.48 113.06 63.47
CA LEU A 604 49.08 111.81 64.13
C LEU A 604 48.21 110.92 63.23
N MET A 605 47.40 111.49 62.34
CA MET A 605 46.64 110.72 61.34
C MET A 605 47.55 110.13 60.25
N VAL A 606 48.56 110.88 59.80
CA VAL A 606 49.57 110.37 58.86
C VAL A 606 50.39 109.25 59.50
N ASP A 607 50.91 109.47 60.71
CA ASP A 607 51.68 108.47 61.48
C ASP A 607 50.85 107.21 61.80
N PHE A 608 49.53 107.35 62.02
CA PHE A 608 48.60 106.22 62.14
C PHE A 608 48.38 105.48 60.82
N LEU A 609 48.30 106.19 59.68
CA LEU A 609 48.12 105.57 58.37
C LEU A 609 49.40 104.88 57.88
N GLU A 610 50.56 105.52 57.99
CA GLU A 610 51.86 104.92 57.65
C GLU A 610 52.14 103.63 58.44
N LYS A 611 51.72 103.57 59.71
CA LYS A 611 51.85 102.38 60.56
C LYS A 611 50.85 101.26 60.24
N ASN A 612 49.74 101.57 59.57
CA ASN A 612 48.68 100.61 59.24
C ASN A 612 48.56 100.30 57.73
N GLU A 613 49.27 101.02 56.86
CA GLU A 613 49.26 100.81 55.40
C GLU A 613 49.59 99.36 55.04
N SER A 614 50.64 98.80 55.66
CA SER A 614 51.02 97.39 55.49
C SER A 614 49.90 96.41 55.86
N HIS A 615 49.21 96.64 56.98
CA HIS A 615 48.08 95.80 57.41
C HIS A 615 46.89 95.91 56.45
N LEU A 616 46.59 97.11 55.96
CA LEU A 616 45.52 97.36 55.00
C LEU A 616 45.82 96.73 53.63
N LEU A 617 47.06 96.80 53.16
CA LEU A 617 47.51 96.13 51.94
C LEU A 617 47.43 94.60 52.09
N GLU A 618 47.88 94.04 53.22
CA GLU A 618 47.70 92.60 53.48
C GLU A 618 46.22 92.19 53.56
N GLU A 619 45.31 93.03 54.08
CA GLU A 619 43.88 92.76 54.05
C GLU A 619 43.30 92.81 52.63
N ILE A 620 43.74 93.76 51.80
CA ILE A 620 43.37 93.82 50.37
C ILE A 620 43.85 92.56 49.63
N ASP A 621 45.08 92.12 49.84
CA ASP A 621 45.62 90.88 49.24
C ASP A 621 44.92 89.62 49.76
N ARG A 622 44.59 89.57 51.07
CA ARG A 622 43.78 88.49 51.65
C ARG A 622 42.39 88.44 51.00
N VAL A 623 41.73 89.59 50.83
CA VAL A 623 40.42 89.71 50.17
C VAL A 623 40.50 89.32 48.70
N ALA A 624 41.50 89.80 47.95
CA ALA A 624 41.73 89.44 46.55
C ALA A 624 41.97 87.92 46.39
N SER A 625 42.74 87.31 47.28
CA SER A 625 42.96 85.86 47.31
C SER A 625 41.68 85.06 47.59
N ILE A 626 40.78 85.58 48.43
CA ILE A 626 39.48 84.98 48.71
C ILE A 626 38.55 85.11 47.50
N TYR A 627 38.49 86.27 46.85
CA TYR A 627 37.68 86.48 45.65
C TYR A 627 38.15 85.60 44.47
N GLY A 628 39.45 85.51 44.21
CA GLY A 628 39.98 84.63 43.16
C GLY A 628 39.63 83.15 43.38
N LYS A 629 39.73 82.65 44.62
CA LYS A 629 39.29 81.30 45.00
C LYS A 629 37.78 81.10 44.87
N LEU A 630 36.99 82.13 45.15
CA LEU A 630 35.54 82.11 44.99
C LEU A 630 35.14 82.06 43.50
N GLU A 631 35.82 82.83 42.63
CA GLU A 631 35.62 82.84 41.19
C GLU A 631 36.06 81.52 40.52
N GLU A 632 37.16 80.92 40.97
CA GLU A 632 37.58 79.58 40.56
C GLU A 632 36.54 78.50 40.96
N GLN A 633 35.98 78.57 42.18
CA GLN A 633 34.89 77.67 42.59
C GLN A 633 33.59 77.92 41.82
N GLN A 634 33.28 79.18 41.50
CA GLN A 634 32.07 79.57 40.78
C GLN A 634 32.12 79.07 39.33
N SER A 635 33.22 79.35 38.63
CA SER A 635 33.45 78.88 37.25
C SER A 635 33.46 77.36 37.15
N LYS A 636 34.11 76.66 38.10
CA LYS A 636 34.08 75.19 38.18
C LYS A 636 32.67 74.62 38.35
N LYS A 637 31.86 75.19 39.25
CA LYS A 637 30.45 74.78 39.43
C LYS A 637 29.61 75.02 38.17
N VAL A 638 29.82 76.14 37.47
CA VAL A 638 29.14 76.44 36.19
C VAL A 638 29.52 75.39 35.13
N PHE A 639 30.80 75.01 35.05
CA PHE A 639 31.27 73.97 34.14
C PHE A 639 30.68 72.58 34.48
N ASP A 640 30.65 72.20 35.76
CA ASP A 640 30.02 70.96 36.23
C ASP A 640 28.52 70.91 35.88
N PHE A 641 27.79 72.02 35.99
CA PHE A 641 26.38 72.10 35.60
C PHE A 641 26.17 72.02 34.08
N ALA A 642 27.04 72.64 33.29
CA ALA A 642 27.02 72.50 31.83
C ALA A 642 27.27 71.04 31.41
N GLN A 643 28.30 70.40 31.97
CA GLN A 643 28.62 68.99 31.69
C GLN A 643 27.48 68.04 32.08
N LYS A 644 26.84 68.25 33.24
CA LYS A 644 25.67 67.48 33.67
C LYS A 644 24.45 67.70 32.77
N ARG A 645 24.23 68.92 32.27
CA ARG A 645 23.16 69.23 31.30
C ARG A 645 23.39 68.48 29.98
N ASP A 646 24.63 68.45 29.48
CA ASP A 646 24.97 67.71 28.26
C ASP A 646 24.84 66.19 28.44
N GLN A 647 25.22 65.66 29.60
CA GLN A 647 24.99 64.25 29.95
C GLN A 647 23.48 63.92 30.01
N MET A 648 22.67 64.77 30.62
CA MET A 648 21.21 64.62 30.68
C MET A 648 20.60 64.63 29.28
N LEU A 649 21.02 65.53 28.39
CA LEU A 649 20.54 65.60 27.01
C LEU A 649 20.95 64.37 26.19
N LYS A 650 22.16 63.84 26.38
CA LYS A 650 22.62 62.58 25.75
C LYS A 650 21.77 61.39 26.21
N LEU A 651 21.58 61.23 27.53
CA LEU A 651 20.72 60.17 28.09
C LEU A 651 19.26 60.30 27.61
N GLN A 652 18.74 61.52 27.50
CA GLN A 652 17.38 61.76 27.00
C GLN A 652 17.25 61.42 25.50
N ALA A 653 18.27 61.71 24.69
CA ALA A 653 18.33 61.30 23.29
C ALA A 653 18.46 59.78 23.13
N GLU A 654 19.23 59.12 24.00
CA GLU A 654 19.33 57.65 24.05
C GLU A 654 17.99 57.01 24.45
N ILE A 655 17.31 57.51 25.49
CA ILE A 655 15.97 57.05 25.90
C ILE A 655 14.96 57.16 24.74
N LEU A 656 14.94 58.28 24.02
CA LEU A 656 14.07 58.47 22.84
C LEU A 656 14.43 57.51 21.71
N LYS A 657 15.72 57.30 21.44
CA LYS A 657 16.22 56.33 20.44
C LYS A 657 15.82 54.90 20.80
N TYR A 658 15.98 54.49 22.06
CA TYR A 658 15.55 53.17 22.55
C TYR A 658 14.03 53.00 22.52
N ALA A 659 13.25 54.02 22.86
CA ALA A 659 11.79 53.97 22.73
C ALA A 659 11.35 53.77 21.27
N GLN A 660 11.99 54.47 20.33
CA GLN A 660 11.69 54.36 18.90
C GLN A 660 12.09 52.99 18.32
N THR A 661 13.27 52.45 18.68
CA THR A 661 13.70 51.11 18.23
C THR A 661 12.90 49.99 18.89
N PHE A 662 12.51 50.13 20.16
CA PHE A 662 11.63 49.14 20.81
C PHE A 662 10.25 49.09 20.15
N GLY A 663 9.67 50.24 19.79
CA GLY A 663 8.42 50.31 19.04
C GLY A 663 8.48 49.65 17.65
N SER A 664 9.58 49.84 16.90
CA SER A 664 9.74 49.19 15.60
C SER A 664 10.02 47.69 15.71
N LEU A 665 10.80 47.25 16.71
CA LEU A 665 11.03 45.84 17.03
C LEU A 665 9.74 45.12 17.47
N LEU A 666 8.89 45.77 18.28
CA LEU A 666 7.56 45.25 18.61
C LEU A 666 6.70 45.10 17.35
N SER A 667 6.63 46.11 16.48
CA SER A 667 5.87 46.02 15.22
C SER A 667 6.40 44.92 14.28
N ALA A 668 7.71 44.67 14.27
CA ALA A 668 8.31 43.56 13.54
C ALA A 668 7.92 42.20 14.15
N LYS A 669 8.01 42.05 15.49
CA LYS A 669 7.58 40.85 16.22
C LYS A 669 6.10 40.54 15.96
N GLU A 670 5.22 41.54 16.01
CA GLU A 670 3.78 41.38 15.77
C GLU A 670 3.49 40.80 14.37
N LYS A 671 4.20 41.32 13.35
CA LYS A 671 4.12 40.82 11.97
C LYS A 671 4.67 39.41 11.83
N GLN A 672 5.81 39.12 12.45
CA GLN A 672 6.42 37.78 12.48
C GLN A 672 5.50 36.75 13.16
N MET A 673 4.80 37.15 14.23
CA MET A 673 3.85 36.29 14.94
C MET A 673 2.60 36.03 14.10
N SER A 674 2.09 37.06 13.40
CA SER A 674 0.97 36.93 12.45
C SER A 674 1.28 35.98 11.29
N THR A 675 2.47 36.07 10.68
CA THR A 675 2.88 35.14 9.61
C THR A 675 3.07 33.72 10.12
N VAL A 676 3.65 33.52 11.32
CA VAL A 676 3.77 32.20 11.95
C VAL A 676 2.40 31.57 12.24
N LEU A 677 1.42 32.35 12.71
CA LEU A 677 0.05 31.86 12.92
C LEU A 677 -0.63 31.47 11.60
N SER A 678 -0.47 32.26 10.54
CA SER A 678 -0.97 31.93 9.20
C SER A 678 -0.36 30.63 8.66
N LEU A 679 0.97 30.47 8.80
CA LEU A 679 1.70 29.27 8.35
C LEU A 679 1.36 28.01 9.17
N LYS A 680 1.01 28.14 10.45
CA LYS A 680 0.44 27.04 11.23
C LYS A 680 -0.93 26.64 10.70
N ALA A 681 -1.83 27.60 10.47
CA ALA A 681 -3.17 27.33 9.96
C ALA A 681 -3.19 26.76 8.53
N THR A 682 -2.19 27.05 7.69
CA THR A 682 -2.04 26.37 6.38
C THR A 682 -1.45 24.97 6.54
N ARG A 683 -0.44 24.78 7.40
CA ARG A 683 0.11 23.46 7.73
C ARG A 683 -0.96 22.50 8.27
N GLU A 684 -1.78 22.96 9.21
CA GLU A 684 -2.87 22.16 9.81
C GLU A 684 -3.87 21.68 8.75
N LYS A 685 -4.25 22.57 7.82
CA LYS A 685 -5.10 22.21 6.67
C LYS A 685 -4.43 21.24 5.70
N GLN A 686 -3.12 21.38 5.46
CA GLN A 686 -2.36 20.44 4.63
C GLN A 686 -2.24 19.06 5.29
N GLN A 687 -2.00 19.00 6.60
CA GLN A 687 -1.96 17.73 7.35
C GLN A 687 -3.33 17.03 7.36
N GLU A 688 -4.43 17.79 7.45
CA GLU A 688 -5.78 17.20 7.36
C GLU A 688 -6.12 16.71 5.94
N LEU A 689 -5.70 17.43 4.89
CA LEU A 689 -5.82 16.97 3.51
C LEU A 689 -4.99 15.68 3.26
N ILE A 690 -3.79 15.58 3.84
CA ILE A 690 -2.94 14.40 3.74
C ILE A 690 -3.65 13.17 4.34
N LYS A 691 -4.21 13.26 5.55
CA LYS A 691 -5.00 12.16 6.15
C LYS A 691 -6.16 11.72 5.24
N GLN A 692 -6.87 12.68 4.64
CA GLN A 692 -8.00 12.40 3.73
C GLN A 692 -7.55 11.79 2.40
N LEU A 693 -6.27 11.86 2.05
CA LEU A 693 -5.67 11.14 0.92
C LEU A 693 -5.19 9.75 1.37
N GLU A 694 -4.52 9.62 2.51
CA GLU A 694 -4.12 8.33 3.11
C GLU A 694 -5.33 7.40 3.38
N GLU A 695 -6.46 7.96 3.81
CA GLU A 695 -7.70 7.21 4.03
C GLU A 695 -8.35 6.79 2.70
N LYS A 696 -8.28 7.62 1.65
CA LYS A 696 -8.73 7.24 0.29
C LYS A 696 -7.83 6.18 -0.33
N GLU A 697 -6.52 6.27 -0.11
CA GLU A 697 -5.52 5.32 -0.58
C GLU A 697 -5.81 3.93 0.01
N LYS A 698 -5.94 3.82 1.34
CA LYS A 698 -6.35 2.57 2.02
C LYS A 698 -7.70 2.02 1.53
N ASN A 699 -8.68 2.88 1.31
CA ASN A 699 -9.97 2.47 0.76
C ASN A 699 -9.88 1.98 -0.70
N LEU A 700 -8.90 2.44 -1.49
CA LEU A 700 -8.61 1.95 -2.83
C LEU A 700 -7.78 0.64 -2.80
N GLU A 701 -6.81 0.51 -1.89
CA GLU A 701 -6.07 -0.73 -1.65
C GLU A 701 -7.02 -1.89 -1.31
N ILE A 702 -7.97 -1.66 -0.41
CA ILE A 702 -9.01 -2.65 -0.04
C ILE A 702 -9.82 -3.05 -1.28
N GLN A 703 -10.29 -2.10 -2.10
CA GLN A 703 -11.04 -2.40 -3.33
C GLN A 703 -10.20 -3.15 -4.37
N VAL A 704 -8.90 -2.87 -4.48
CA VAL A 704 -7.97 -3.64 -5.35
C VAL A 704 -7.84 -5.06 -4.84
N ILE A 705 -7.61 -5.26 -3.54
CA ILE A 705 -7.51 -6.59 -2.91
C ILE A 705 -8.82 -7.38 -3.09
N GLU A 706 -9.98 -6.75 -2.95
CA GLU A 706 -11.29 -7.37 -3.23
C GLU A 706 -11.41 -7.81 -4.70
N LYS A 707 -11.05 -6.94 -5.66
CA LYS A 707 -11.14 -7.27 -7.10
C LYS A 707 -10.09 -8.31 -7.52
N GLU A 708 -8.91 -8.33 -6.92
CA GLU A 708 -7.97 -9.43 -7.09
C GLU A 708 -8.48 -10.75 -6.50
N ASN A 709 -9.15 -10.71 -5.34
CA ASN A 709 -9.77 -11.89 -4.74
C ASN A 709 -10.91 -12.44 -5.62
N GLU A 710 -11.67 -11.57 -6.30
CA GLU A 710 -12.66 -11.96 -7.31
C GLU A 710 -11.99 -12.56 -8.56
N LEU A 711 -10.98 -11.90 -9.13
CA LEU A 711 -10.23 -12.42 -10.29
C LEU A 711 -9.56 -13.77 -9.98
N ARG A 712 -8.99 -13.94 -8.78
CA ARG A 712 -8.40 -15.21 -8.33
C ARG A 712 -9.45 -16.31 -8.09
N LYS A 713 -10.73 -15.98 -7.90
CA LYS A 713 -11.83 -16.96 -7.96
C LYS A 713 -12.19 -17.27 -9.41
N LEU A 714 -12.46 -16.25 -10.23
CA LEU A 714 -12.86 -16.41 -11.62
C LEU A 714 -11.85 -17.25 -12.43
N ASN A 715 -10.55 -17.05 -12.22
CA ASN A 715 -9.51 -17.85 -12.87
C ASN A 715 -9.50 -19.33 -12.43
N ARG A 716 -9.93 -19.65 -11.20
CA ARG A 716 -10.08 -21.05 -10.76
C ARG A 716 -11.27 -21.69 -11.44
N ASN A 717 -12.42 -21.01 -11.43
CA ASN A 717 -13.62 -21.44 -12.14
C ASN A 717 -13.35 -21.67 -13.64
N ILE A 718 -12.50 -20.84 -14.28
CA ILE A 718 -12.12 -21.00 -15.69
C ILE A 718 -11.22 -22.22 -15.91
N GLU A 719 -10.30 -22.53 -15.00
CA GLU A 719 -9.46 -23.74 -15.11
C GLU A 719 -10.26 -25.01 -14.76
N GLU A 720 -11.24 -24.92 -13.84
CA GLU A 720 -12.23 -25.97 -13.57
C GLU A 720 -13.13 -26.22 -14.80
N ASP A 721 -13.80 -25.19 -15.36
CA ASP A 721 -14.58 -25.26 -16.61
C ASP A 721 -13.72 -25.79 -17.78
N ARG A 722 -12.40 -25.53 -17.79
CA ARG A 722 -11.47 -26.02 -18.82
C ARG A 722 -11.15 -27.50 -18.66
N ILE A 723 -10.89 -27.98 -17.44
CA ILE A 723 -10.66 -29.42 -17.18
C ILE A 723 -11.91 -30.21 -17.54
N ASP A 724 -13.10 -29.74 -17.15
CA ASP A 724 -14.38 -30.35 -17.55
C ASP A 724 -14.54 -30.41 -19.09
N LEU A 725 -14.09 -29.39 -19.83
CA LEU A 725 -14.10 -29.39 -21.29
C LEU A 725 -13.06 -30.35 -21.91
N GLU A 726 -11.88 -30.50 -21.32
CA GLU A 726 -10.86 -31.46 -21.76
C GLU A 726 -11.35 -32.91 -21.53
N ASP A 727 -11.95 -33.21 -20.37
CA ASP A 727 -12.59 -34.50 -20.07
C ASP A 727 -13.78 -34.81 -21.01
N ILE A 728 -14.67 -33.83 -21.25
CA ILE A 728 -15.77 -33.99 -22.22
C ILE A 728 -15.23 -34.23 -23.64
N SER A 729 -14.12 -33.59 -24.02
CA SER A 729 -13.48 -33.84 -25.33
C SER A 729 -12.96 -35.27 -25.44
N HIS A 730 -12.32 -35.80 -24.39
CA HIS A 730 -11.87 -37.19 -24.35
C HIS A 730 -13.03 -38.18 -24.47
N VAL A 731 -14.14 -37.96 -23.74
CA VAL A 731 -15.35 -38.78 -23.85
C VAL A 731 -15.96 -38.72 -25.26
N CYS A 732 -15.94 -37.56 -25.92
CA CYS A 732 -16.40 -37.40 -27.31
C CYS A 732 -15.49 -38.13 -28.33
N ASP A 733 -14.17 -38.12 -28.13
CA ASP A 733 -13.22 -38.87 -28.97
C ASP A 733 -13.39 -40.39 -28.78
N ASP A 734 -13.54 -40.87 -27.54
CA ASP A 734 -13.84 -42.27 -27.24
C ASP A 734 -15.15 -42.72 -27.91
N TYR A 735 -16.22 -41.92 -27.78
CA TYR A 735 -17.49 -42.23 -28.47
C TYR A 735 -17.31 -42.26 -30.00
N ARG A 736 -16.55 -41.34 -30.60
CA ARG A 736 -16.26 -41.39 -32.04
C ARG A 736 -15.53 -42.69 -32.43
N VAL A 737 -14.53 -43.10 -31.66
CA VAL A 737 -13.82 -44.38 -31.88
C VAL A 737 -14.78 -45.57 -31.77
N THR A 738 -15.74 -45.57 -30.83
CA THR A 738 -16.77 -46.64 -30.78
C THR A 738 -17.74 -46.59 -31.97
N ILE A 739 -18.05 -45.41 -32.51
CA ILE A 739 -18.88 -45.28 -33.72
C ILE A 739 -18.12 -45.84 -34.94
N ASP A 740 -16.87 -45.44 -35.14
CA ASP A 740 -16.01 -45.94 -36.22
C ASP A 740 -15.89 -47.48 -36.18
N GLN A 741 -15.74 -48.06 -34.98
CA GLN A 741 -15.73 -49.52 -34.79
C GLN A 741 -17.08 -50.17 -35.14
N ASN A 742 -18.20 -49.56 -34.73
CA ASN A 742 -19.54 -50.06 -35.05
C ASN A 742 -19.85 -49.94 -36.56
N GLU A 743 -19.37 -48.91 -37.25
CA GLU A 743 -19.49 -48.80 -38.72
C GLU A 743 -18.72 -49.91 -39.44
N ILE A 744 -17.49 -50.22 -39.00
CA ILE A 744 -16.71 -51.35 -39.52
C ILE A 744 -17.47 -52.67 -39.33
N LEU A 745 -17.98 -52.93 -38.11
CA LEU A 745 -18.76 -54.13 -37.81
C LEU A 745 -20.05 -54.21 -38.64
N LEU A 746 -20.73 -53.09 -38.88
CA LEU A 746 -21.91 -53.04 -39.76
C LEU A 746 -21.56 -53.35 -41.22
N VAL A 747 -20.42 -52.86 -41.73
CA VAL A 747 -19.95 -53.20 -43.08
C VAL A 747 -19.59 -54.68 -43.21
N GLU A 748 -18.94 -55.27 -42.19
CA GLU A 748 -18.63 -56.70 -42.14
C GLU A 748 -19.91 -57.55 -42.07
N LEU A 749 -20.87 -57.19 -41.21
CA LEU A 749 -22.17 -57.87 -41.13
C LEU A 749 -22.96 -57.76 -42.44
N GLN A 750 -22.98 -56.60 -43.09
CA GLN A 750 -23.60 -56.43 -44.41
C GLN A 750 -22.93 -57.30 -45.48
N LYS A 751 -21.61 -57.45 -45.45
CA LYS A 751 -20.87 -58.34 -46.35
C LYS A 751 -21.24 -59.80 -46.10
N MET A 752 -21.21 -60.24 -44.83
CA MET A 752 -21.60 -61.59 -44.41
C MET A 752 -23.05 -61.91 -44.81
N LEU A 753 -23.97 -60.94 -44.70
CA LEU A 753 -25.37 -61.08 -45.11
C LEU A 753 -25.49 -61.21 -46.64
N LYS A 754 -24.78 -60.37 -47.42
CA LYS A 754 -24.72 -60.47 -48.89
C LYS A 754 -24.16 -61.81 -49.36
N ASP A 755 -23.10 -62.30 -48.73
CA ASP A 755 -22.48 -63.58 -49.09
C ASP A 755 -23.36 -64.77 -48.64
N LYS A 756 -24.04 -64.68 -47.49
CA LYS A 756 -25.12 -65.62 -47.11
C LYS A 756 -26.27 -65.64 -48.12
N MET A 757 -26.71 -64.49 -48.63
CA MET A 757 -27.78 -64.42 -49.64
C MET A 757 -27.39 -65.10 -50.96
N LYS A 758 -26.13 -64.95 -51.40
CA LYS A 758 -25.62 -65.69 -52.58
C LYS A 758 -25.71 -67.20 -52.35
N LEU A 759 -25.16 -67.69 -51.22
CA LEU A 759 -25.18 -69.11 -50.87
C LEU A 759 -26.61 -69.68 -50.78
N MET A 760 -27.57 -68.91 -50.24
CA MET A 760 -28.98 -69.32 -50.22
C MET A 760 -29.62 -69.38 -51.61
N GLU A 761 -29.25 -68.50 -52.53
CA GLU A 761 -29.76 -68.51 -53.91
C GLU A 761 -29.07 -69.59 -54.77
N GLU A 762 -27.77 -69.84 -54.54
CA GLU A 762 -27.04 -70.99 -55.10
C GLU A 762 -27.63 -72.33 -54.60
N GLU A 763 -27.93 -72.45 -53.30
CA GLU A 763 -28.62 -73.62 -52.76
C GLU A 763 -30.02 -73.78 -53.37
N LYS A 764 -30.79 -72.70 -53.49
CA LYS A 764 -32.12 -72.69 -54.11
C LYS A 764 -32.08 -73.10 -55.58
N GLN A 765 -31.08 -72.65 -56.35
CA GLN A 765 -30.85 -73.11 -57.73
C GLN A 765 -30.54 -74.60 -57.77
N LEU A 766 -29.64 -75.08 -56.90
CA LEU A 766 -29.31 -76.50 -56.79
C LEU A 766 -30.53 -77.35 -56.38
N GLN A 767 -31.36 -76.86 -55.47
CA GLN A 767 -32.63 -77.50 -55.08
C GLN A 767 -33.62 -77.56 -56.24
N GLU A 768 -33.69 -76.53 -57.09
CA GLU A 768 -34.55 -76.52 -58.29
C GLU A 768 -34.01 -77.48 -59.37
N GLU A 769 -32.70 -77.53 -59.60
CA GLU A 769 -32.07 -78.52 -60.49
C GLU A 769 -32.32 -79.96 -59.98
N ILE A 770 -32.19 -80.19 -58.67
CA ILE A 770 -32.50 -81.48 -58.05
C ILE A 770 -33.99 -81.81 -58.19
N ARG A 771 -34.89 -80.84 -58.03
CA ARG A 771 -36.35 -81.03 -58.21
C ARG A 771 -36.70 -81.34 -59.67
N GLU A 772 -36.14 -80.60 -60.62
CA GLU A 772 -36.28 -80.88 -62.05
C GLU A 772 -35.74 -82.27 -62.40
N ASN A 773 -34.57 -82.65 -61.88
CA ASN A 773 -33.98 -83.96 -62.15
C ASN A 773 -34.75 -85.10 -61.48
N TYR A 774 -35.30 -84.86 -60.27
CA TYR A 774 -36.25 -85.76 -59.62
C TYR A 774 -37.54 -85.88 -60.44
N GLU A 775 -38.11 -84.80 -60.97
CA GLU A 775 -39.27 -84.86 -61.86
C GLU A 775 -38.97 -85.59 -63.17
N LYS A 776 -37.81 -85.34 -63.80
CA LYS A 776 -37.38 -86.04 -65.01
C LYS A 776 -37.21 -87.54 -64.75
N MET A 777 -36.73 -87.94 -63.57
CA MET A 777 -36.66 -89.35 -63.16
C MET A 777 -38.04 -89.92 -62.77
N LYS A 778 -38.89 -89.16 -62.08
CA LYS A 778 -40.26 -89.55 -61.73
C LYS A 778 -41.10 -89.79 -62.98
N LYS A 779 -41.03 -88.89 -63.97
CA LYS A 779 -41.69 -89.03 -65.29
C LYS A 779 -41.14 -90.21 -66.10
N LYS A 780 -39.87 -90.60 -65.93
CA LYS A 780 -39.31 -91.85 -66.49
C LYS A 780 -39.83 -93.09 -65.75
N TRP A 781 -39.91 -93.03 -64.42
CA TRP A 781 -40.38 -94.12 -63.58
C TRP A 781 -41.89 -94.35 -63.73
N GLU A 782 -42.69 -93.29 -63.82
CA GLU A 782 -44.12 -93.34 -64.16
C GLU A 782 -44.35 -93.99 -65.52
N LYS A 783 -43.52 -93.70 -66.53
CA LYS A 783 -43.53 -94.39 -67.84
C LYS A 783 -43.02 -95.83 -67.82
N MET A 784 -42.37 -96.27 -66.74
CA MET A 784 -41.95 -97.66 -66.51
C MET A 784 -42.96 -98.42 -65.61
N SER A 785 -43.78 -97.70 -64.84
CA SER A 785 -44.71 -98.26 -63.84
C SER A 785 -46.18 -98.16 -64.27
N GLN A 786 -46.53 -97.26 -65.20
CA GLN A 786 -47.72 -97.38 -66.04
C GLN A 786 -47.34 -98.34 -67.16
N GLY A 787 -47.92 -99.55 -67.12
CA GLY A 787 -47.46 -100.69 -67.89
C GLY A 787 -47.81 -100.65 -69.39
N ASP A 788 -47.19 -99.76 -70.15
CA ASP A 788 -47.11 -99.83 -71.63
C ASP A 788 -46.05 -100.86 -72.10
N ASN A 789 -45.69 -101.84 -71.24
CA ASN A 789 -44.92 -103.02 -71.61
C ASN A 789 -45.80 -103.96 -72.47
N SER A 790 -45.83 -103.68 -73.78
CA SER A 790 -46.52 -104.50 -74.79
C SER A 790 -46.25 -106.01 -74.66
N ALA A 791 -45.05 -106.39 -74.23
CA ALA A 791 -44.67 -107.78 -73.96
C ALA A 791 -45.40 -108.41 -72.75
N GLU A 792 -45.65 -107.67 -71.67
CA GLU A 792 -46.36 -108.21 -70.49
C GLU A 792 -47.86 -108.38 -70.76
N GLN A 793 -48.45 -107.49 -71.57
CA GLN A 793 -49.84 -107.60 -71.97
C GLN A 793 -50.08 -108.81 -72.90
N GLN A 794 -49.18 -109.05 -73.86
CA GLN A 794 -49.22 -110.24 -74.72
C GLN A 794 -49.06 -111.54 -73.91
N LEU A 795 -48.10 -111.59 -72.98
CA LEU A 795 -47.89 -112.75 -72.11
C LEU A 795 -49.10 -113.05 -71.20
N ALA A 796 -49.85 -112.02 -70.79
CA ALA A 796 -51.08 -112.20 -70.02
C ALA A 796 -52.21 -112.85 -70.84
N GLU A 797 -52.39 -112.43 -72.10
CA GLU A 797 -53.40 -112.97 -73.01
C GLU A 797 -53.09 -114.43 -73.39
N GLU A 798 -51.85 -114.74 -73.77
CA GLU A 798 -51.40 -116.13 -74.04
C GLU A 798 -51.63 -117.06 -72.84
N CYS A 799 -51.38 -116.58 -71.62
CA CYS A 799 -51.59 -117.36 -70.40
C CYS A 799 -53.06 -117.75 -70.19
N ASP A 800 -54.01 -116.84 -70.47
CA ASP A 800 -55.44 -117.11 -70.24
C ASP A 800 -56.10 -117.92 -71.38
N GLU A 801 -55.62 -117.84 -72.62
CA GLU A 801 -55.99 -118.78 -73.68
C GLU A 801 -55.59 -120.24 -73.33
N LEU A 802 -54.34 -120.44 -72.91
CA LEU A 802 -53.84 -121.76 -72.48
C LEU A 802 -54.63 -122.29 -71.28
N ARG A 803 -54.99 -121.42 -70.32
CA ARG A 803 -55.85 -121.79 -69.18
C ARG A 803 -57.29 -122.12 -69.60
N ALA A 804 -57.82 -121.55 -70.68
CA ALA A 804 -59.15 -121.87 -71.17
C ALA A 804 -59.22 -123.30 -71.76
N LEU A 805 -58.18 -123.72 -72.49
CA LEU A 805 -58.11 -125.04 -73.14
C LEU A 805 -58.21 -126.23 -72.18
N LEU A 806 -57.83 -126.07 -70.90
CA LEU A 806 -57.84 -127.14 -69.89
C LEU A 806 -59.20 -127.30 -69.16
N LYS A 807 -60.15 -126.37 -69.34
CA LYS A 807 -61.43 -126.36 -68.62
C LYS A 807 -62.45 -127.35 -69.20
N CYS A 808 -63.31 -127.90 -68.34
CA CYS A 808 -64.30 -128.90 -68.72
C CYS A 808 -65.40 -128.33 -69.63
N ASN A 809 -65.59 -128.94 -70.81
CA ASN A 809 -66.49 -128.41 -71.84
C ASN A 809 -67.96 -128.30 -71.38
N THR A 810 -68.38 -129.08 -70.38
CA THR A 810 -69.74 -129.08 -69.81
C THR A 810 -70.01 -127.93 -68.84
N CYS A 811 -68.99 -127.36 -68.17
CA CYS A 811 -69.17 -126.31 -67.16
C CYS A 811 -68.26 -125.09 -67.31
N ARG A 812 -67.26 -125.14 -68.20
CA ARG A 812 -66.26 -124.12 -68.55
C ARG A 812 -65.51 -123.45 -67.38
N THR A 813 -65.61 -124.02 -66.17
CA THR A 813 -65.13 -123.44 -64.92
C THR A 813 -64.08 -124.33 -64.24
N ARG A 814 -64.41 -125.62 -64.04
CA ARG A 814 -63.51 -126.61 -63.43
C ARG A 814 -62.66 -127.31 -64.49
N PHE A 815 -61.39 -127.60 -64.19
CA PHE A 815 -60.49 -128.35 -65.07
C PHE A 815 -60.99 -129.77 -65.37
N ARG A 816 -60.62 -130.32 -66.54
CA ARG A 816 -60.89 -131.73 -66.87
C ARG A 816 -60.06 -132.64 -65.96
N SER A 817 -60.66 -133.71 -65.44
CA SER A 817 -60.00 -134.62 -64.49
C SER A 817 -60.50 -136.06 -64.51
N HIS A 818 -61.58 -136.36 -65.25
CA HIS A 818 -62.12 -137.72 -65.39
C HIS A 818 -62.40 -138.00 -66.87
N ILE A 819 -62.10 -139.22 -67.33
CA ILE A 819 -62.25 -139.70 -68.70
C ILE A 819 -63.30 -140.80 -68.78
N LEU A 820 -64.09 -140.80 -69.85
CA LEU A 820 -65.01 -141.89 -70.21
C LEU A 820 -64.30 -142.86 -71.15
N ILE A 821 -63.90 -144.03 -70.66
CA ILE A 821 -63.05 -145.00 -71.41
C ILE A 821 -63.69 -145.41 -72.74
N ARG A 822 -65.03 -145.51 -72.80
CA ARG A 822 -65.79 -145.84 -74.01
C ARG A 822 -65.45 -144.95 -75.21
N CYS A 823 -65.30 -143.65 -74.96
CA CYS A 823 -65.28 -142.63 -75.99
C CYS A 823 -64.14 -141.60 -75.82
N MET A 824 -63.21 -141.83 -74.89
CA MET A 824 -62.06 -141.01 -74.49
C MET A 824 -62.33 -139.52 -74.19
N HIS A 825 -63.58 -139.11 -74.04
CA HIS A 825 -63.94 -137.74 -73.73
C HIS A 825 -63.70 -137.40 -72.26
N THR A 826 -63.11 -136.23 -72.00
CA THR A 826 -62.67 -135.79 -70.68
C THR A 826 -63.50 -134.64 -70.11
N PHE A 827 -63.87 -134.75 -68.84
CA PHE A 827 -64.72 -133.79 -68.12
C PHE A 827 -64.22 -133.60 -66.68
N CYS A 828 -64.77 -132.65 -65.94
CA CYS A 828 -64.53 -132.56 -64.50
C CYS A 828 -65.44 -133.55 -63.76
N LYS A 829 -64.96 -134.14 -62.66
CA LYS A 829 -65.65 -135.16 -61.86
C LYS A 829 -67.16 -134.89 -61.69
N SER A 830 -67.50 -133.72 -61.16
CA SER A 830 -68.89 -133.30 -60.89
C SER A 830 -69.84 -133.38 -62.09
N CYS A 831 -69.35 -133.23 -63.33
CA CYS A 831 -70.19 -133.28 -64.52
C CYS A 831 -70.42 -134.70 -65.04
N ILE A 832 -69.59 -135.66 -64.62
CA ILE A 832 -69.82 -137.09 -64.88
C ILE A 832 -70.70 -137.67 -63.76
N ASP A 833 -70.37 -137.39 -62.50
CA ASP A 833 -71.11 -137.86 -61.33
C ASP A 833 -72.59 -137.44 -61.39
N ALA A 834 -72.88 -136.17 -61.68
CA ALA A 834 -74.25 -135.69 -61.87
C ALA A 834 -75.03 -136.40 -63.00
N ARG A 835 -74.35 -136.94 -64.03
CA ARG A 835 -74.98 -137.76 -65.08
C ARG A 835 -75.15 -139.23 -64.70
N LEU A 836 -74.29 -139.77 -63.83
CA LEU A 836 -74.47 -141.08 -63.23
C LEU A 836 -75.67 -141.10 -62.27
N GLU A 837 -75.82 -140.05 -61.46
CA GLU A 837 -76.89 -139.83 -60.49
C GLU A 837 -78.25 -139.59 -61.16
N THR A 838 -78.35 -138.63 -62.07
CA THR A 838 -79.59 -138.34 -62.85
C THR A 838 -79.98 -139.45 -63.84
N ARG A 839 -79.24 -140.56 -63.86
CA ARG A 839 -79.38 -141.71 -64.78
C ARG A 839 -79.25 -141.36 -66.26
N GLN A 840 -78.81 -140.14 -66.60
CA GLN A 840 -78.50 -139.69 -67.96
C GLN A 840 -77.14 -140.24 -68.45
N ARG A 841 -77.03 -141.56 -68.47
CA ARG A 841 -75.81 -142.37 -68.70
C ARG A 841 -75.36 -142.39 -70.16
N ARG A 842 -75.21 -141.20 -70.76
CA ARG A 842 -74.72 -140.92 -72.11
C ARG A 842 -73.70 -139.78 -72.09
N CYS A 843 -72.61 -139.93 -72.83
CA CYS A 843 -71.51 -138.96 -72.88
C CYS A 843 -72.02 -137.55 -73.29
N PRO A 844 -71.59 -136.46 -72.62
CA PRO A 844 -71.93 -135.09 -73.01
C PRO A 844 -71.56 -134.71 -74.46
N THR A 845 -70.47 -135.27 -75.01
CA THR A 845 -69.97 -134.87 -76.34
C THR A 845 -70.46 -135.77 -77.47
N CYS A 846 -70.44 -137.10 -77.30
CA CYS A 846 -70.78 -138.06 -78.36
C CYS A 846 -72.09 -138.84 -78.14
N SER A 847 -72.82 -138.59 -77.04
CA SER A 847 -74.07 -139.30 -76.65
C SER A 847 -73.97 -140.82 -76.41
N GLU A 848 -72.77 -141.39 -76.51
CA GLU A 848 -72.51 -142.82 -76.32
C GLU A 848 -72.76 -143.28 -74.87
N PRO A 849 -73.38 -144.45 -74.64
CA PRO A 849 -73.75 -144.89 -73.29
C PRO A 849 -72.54 -145.34 -72.45
N PHE A 850 -72.52 -144.97 -71.16
CA PHE A 850 -71.44 -145.33 -70.24
C PHE A 850 -71.98 -145.72 -68.84
N GLY A 851 -71.37 -146.73 -68.22
CA GLY A 851 -71.61 -147.13 -66.84
C GLY A 851 -70.60 -146.49 -65.87
N ALA A 852 -70.81 -146.69 -64.56
CA ALA A 852 -69.88 -146.20 -63.53
C ALA A 852 -68.46 -146.77 -63.70
N ASN A 853 -68.35 -148.04 -64.14
CA ASN A 853 -67.07 -148.72 -64.39
C ASN A 853 -66.31 -148.17 -65.62
N ASP A 854 -66.98 -147.43 -66.51
CA ASP A 854 -66.36 -146.81 -67.69
C ASP A 854 -65.75 -145.43 -67.37
N VAL A 855 -65.84 -144.96 -66.12
CA VAL A 855 -65.26 -143.69 -65.66
C VAL A 855 -63.93 -143.95 -64.94
N ARG A 856 -62.87 -143.23 -65.31
CA ARG A 856 -61.62 -143.15 -64.54
C ARG A 856 -61.19 -141.71 -64.32
N SER A 857 -60.53 -141.44 -63.19
CA SER A 857 -59.79 -140.20 -63.01
C SER A 857 -58.52 -140.20 -63.85
N PHE A 858 -58.08 -139.01 -64.25
CA PHE A 858 -56.75 -138.73 -64.77
C PHE A 858 -56.26 -137.41 -64.15
N TYR A 859 -54.96 -137.19 -64.17
CA TYR A 859 -54.34 -135.97 -63.68
C TYR A 859 -53.76 -135.20 -64.87
N LEU A 860 -53.81 -133.86 -64.80
CA LEU A 860 -53.23 -132.92 -65.76
C LEU A 860 -51.84 -132.49 -65.29
#